data_AF-A0A6J8DNS2-F1
#
_entry.id   AF-A0A6J8DNS2-F1
#
_cell.length_a   1.000
_cell.length_b   1.000
_cell.length_c   1.000
_cell.angle_alpha   90.00
_cell.angle_beta   90.00
_cell.angle_gamma   90.00
#
_symmetry.space_group_name_H-M   'P 1'
#
loop_
_entity.id
_entity.type
_entity.pdbx_description
1 polymer ?
#
loop_
_entity_poly.entity_id
_entity_poly.type
_entity_poly.pdbx_seq_one_letter_code
_entity_poly.pdbx_strand_id
1 'polypeptide(L)'
;MCHWTGYAFKVRSVHGRLVGCKMEYLAILPLSHGLEPSCYALVIMVTSKYDQGESHSNVVLIMSFLRNIRNIGGYFSYGYCRYQRVLFWIMCFCLVLWFNIAFNKPVFHYYKNMDIKSACVIPKFNNFDSSISEFFWDVRPVQCESSEPLMYIDIDGIVRVNQSLKLSSGYQSLNCTCQPVVRIDDDNITLGSGIRCAEPIYIPGDFIYAVCTNRGKNVYDGLLYGIDFKSVTNKKKFENESENNLSVYFYGYDALSSLIAKRTMPLTMKYLEDVLESYTFNGYTKVGDNTWPNLGALLTGGRYEQVKKTFAEVPFIWNNFSQNGYVTMFSEDYPRLSCFKGFNGQPTDHLTNPFFVAADKIKPIKNRDVRKILLFMEYKNIKVSDSSYLCIGNTPKHKIIIEYYKRYIEAYKNRRKFGMSFNTELGHDYINFYQLADKDSVEFLKWMHQTGNLDNAIFVFFSDHGPRYSEIQNTNIGRVTGLMPIFTVYVPKHIKQRYPQIHNNLLKNTERLTTVFDVHETLKDVMKSNFDHSEPVDKHARGISLFRPIPETRSCYDADIPEHYCPCYASEDIDINNKRVQIMAYALVTKINKLLERHADKCVNLVLGNVIKVSKVKSNFERDKSKEERFSIRSYIYNNEQDTRYLLVVETKPGNAKFEATIHYSSDSSMEVSGEISRINRYGNQSECINVKKLKLYCFCK
;
A
#
# COMPACT_ATOMS: atom_id res chain seq x y z
N MET A 1 42.44 3.94 -3.72
CA MET A 1 42.28 3.52 -2.31
C MET A 1 42.30 4.77 -1.45
N CYS A 2 41.15 5.24 -0.97
CA CYS A 2 41.09 6.23 0.10
C CYS A 2 40.48 5.51 1.31
N HIS A 3 41.28 5.32 2.36
CA HIS A 3 40.81 4.81 3.64
C HIS A 3 39.98 5.89 4.34
N TRP A 4 38.70 5.61 4.60
CA TRP A 4 37.86 6.39 5.50
C TRP A 4 37.90 5.75 6.88
N THR A 5 38.59 6.38 7.83
CA THR A 5 38.54 6.04 9.26
C THR A 5 37.49 6.92 9.93
N GLY A 6 36.27 6.38 10.10
CA GLY A 6 35.24 7.00 10.93
C GLY A 6 35.43 6.59 12.39
N TYR A 7 35.69 7.55 13.28
CA TYR A 7 35.71 7.31 14.73
C TYR A 7 34.27 7.26 15.27
N ALA A 8 33.87 6.12 15.83
CA ALA A 8 32.66 5.99 16.63
C ALA A 8 33.02 6.12 18.12
N PHE A 9 32.57 7.18 18.79
CA PHE A 9 32.73 7.28 20.24
C PHE A 9 31.59 6.52 20.94
N LYS A 10 31.94 5.51 21.74
CA LYS A 10 31.01 4.81 22.64
C LYS A 10 30.87 5.63 23.93
N VAL A 11 29.77 6.36 24.08
CA VAL A 11 29.47 7.06 25.35
C VAL A 11 29.09 6.02 26.40
N ARG A 12 29.84 5.94 27.51
CA ARG A 12 29.51 5.09 28.66
C ARG A 12 28.20 5.57 29.28
N SER A 13 27.25 4.65 29.50
CA SER A 13 25.95 4.95 30.10
C SER A 13 26.12 5.57 31.50
N VAL A 14 25.59 6.77 31.71
CA VAL A 14 25.36 7.29 33.06
C VAL A 14 23.99 6.78 33.49
N HIS A 15 23.96 5.89 34.49
CA HIS A 15 22.72 5.42 35.10
C HIS A 15 22.15 6.52 36.00
N GLY A 16 21.17 7.26 35.53
CA GLY A 16 20.30 8.11 36.34
C GLY A 16 18.86 7.67 36.17
N ARG A 17 18.20 7.23 37.25
CA ARG A 17 16.75 6.95 37.26
C ARG A 17 16.00 8.29 37.19
N LEU A 18 15.67 8.76 35.99
CA LEU A 18 14.59 9.70 35.74
C LEU A 18 14.26 9.66 34.23
N VAL A 19 13.06 9.17 33.92
CA VAL A 19 12.36 9.18 32.62
C VAL A 19 12.99 8.31 31.50
N GLY A 20 12.25 7.27 31.08
CA GLY A 20 12.65 6.24 30.11
C GLY A 20 12.84 6.68 28.66
N CYS A 21 13.79 7.58 28.40
CA CYS A 21 14.38 7.80 27.08
C CYS A 21 15.82 7.27 27.10
N LYS A 22 16.12 6.28 26.25
CA LYS A 22 17.47 5.75 26.08
C LYS A 22 18.10 6.43 24.87
N MET A 23 19.09 7.29 25.09
CA MET A 23 19.82 7.98 24.02
C MET A 23 20.95 7.04 23.54
N GLU A 24 20.79 6.37 22.40
CA GLU A 24 21.69 5.27 22.01
C GLU A 24 22.81 5.68 21.02
N TYR A 25 22.68 6.78 20.23
CA TYR A 25 23.71 7.16 19.24
C TYR A 25 23.84 8.68 18.99
N LEU A 26 25.08 9.14 18.79
CA LEU A 26 25.42 10.48 18.28
C LEU A 26 26.20 10.29 16.97
N ALA A 27 25.72 10.84 15.84
CA ALA A 27 26.40 10.71 14.55
C ALA A 27 26.76 12.11 14.00
N ILE A 28 28.03 12.28 13.63
CA ILE A 28 28.52 13.49 12.94
C ILE A 28 28.75 13.08 11.48
N LEU A 29 27.95 13.61 10.55
CA LEU A 29 28.13 13.39 9.12
C LEU A 29 28.82 14.63 8.50
N PRO A 30 29.88 14.45 7.69
CA PRO A 30 30.46 15.54 6.93
C PRO A 30 29.51 15.91 5.77
N LEU A 31 29.19 17.20 5.63
CA LEU A 31 28.53 17.74 4.45
C LEU A 31 29.56 17.88 3.33
N SER A 32 29.43 17.12 2.25
CA SER A 32 30.28 17.28 1.07
C SER A 32 29.76 18.41 0.19
N HIS A 33 30.31 19.61 0.33
CA HIS A 33 30.52 20.50 -0.80
C HIS A 33 31.80 21.30 -0.58
N GLY A 34 32.58 21.43 -1.65
CA GLY A 34 33.91 22.03 -1.62
C GLY A 34 33.90 23.48 -1.11
N LEU A 35 35.02 23.80 -0.47
CA LEU A 35 35.47 25.14 -0.05
C LEU A 35 34.80 25.73 1.21
N GLU A 36 34.99 25.08 2.37
CA GLU A 36 35.42 25.65 3.67
C GLU A 36 35.26 24.60 4.80
N PRO A 37 36.25 24.38 5.69
CA PRO A 37 36.21 23.33 6.72
C PRO A 37 35.49 23.74 8.02
N SER A 38 34.36 24.45 7.95
CA SER A 38 33.74 25.07 9.14
C SER A 38 32.28 24.67 9.44
N CYS A 39 31.64 23.82 8.63
CA CYS A 39 30.26 23.38 8.87
C CYS A 39 30.18 21.88 9.20
N TYR A 40 30.14 21.54 10.49
CA TYR A 40 29.71 20.22 10.95
C TYR A 40 28.20 20.27 11.24
N ALA A 41 27.43 19.37 10.62
CA ALA A 41 26.05 19.13 11.03
C ALA A 41 26.05 18.15 12.22
N LEU A 42 25.55 18.59 13.37
CA LEU A 42 25.32 17.72 14.51
C LEU A 42 23.95 17.06 14.35
N VAL A 43 23.94 15.75 14.07
CA VAL A 43 22.69 14.96 14.01
C VAL A 43 22.57 14.20 15.33
N ILE A 44 21.59 14.58 16.14
CA ILE A 44 21.30 13.90 17.40
C ILE A 44 20.17 12.90 17.19
N MET A 45 20.46 11.64 17.50
CA MET A 45 19.51 10.54 17.41
C MET A 45 18.84 10.32 18.76
N VAL A 46 17.52 10.34 18.78
CA VAL A 46 16.74 9.80 19.90
C VAL A 46 15.90 8.65 19.37
N THR A 47 16.33 7.43 19.71
CA THR A 47 15.61 6.20 19.43
C THR A 47 14.68 5.90 20.60
N SER A 48 13.38 5.75 20.34
CA SER A 48 12.47 5.15 21.32
C SER A 48 12.17 3.72 20.89
N LYS A 49 12.49 2.74 21.74
CA LYS A 49 12.02 1.36 21.60
C LYS A 49 10.52 1.32 21.92
N TYR A 50 9.72 0.73 21.03
CA TYR A 50 8.32 0.38 21.31
C TYR A 50 8.25 -1.06 21.80
N ASP A 51 7.31 -1.35 22.70
CA ASP A 51 7.06 -2.69 23.25
C ASP A 51 6.39 -3.66 22.24
N GLN A 52 6.23 -3.25 20.97
CA GLN A 52 5.84 -4.12 19.85
C GLN A 52 7.01 -4.52 18.92
N GLY A 53 8.27 -4.29 19.32
CA GLY A 53 9.44 -4.75 18.56
C GLY A 53 9.90 -3.82 17.41
N GLU A 54 9.25 -2.67 17.23
CA GLU A 54 9.64 -1.68 16.21
C GLU A 54 10.29 -0.43 16.84
N SER A 55 11.45 -0.02 16.33
CA SER A 55 12.07 1.26 16.65
C SER A 55 11.55 2.34 15.69
N HIS A 56 10.97 3.41 16.24
CA HIS A 56 10.85 4.67 15.51
C HIS A 56 11.98 5.59 15.95
N SER A 57 12.74 6.08 14.96
CA SER A 57 13.80 7.06 15.14
C SER A 57 13.22 8.45 14.86
N ASN A 58 13.08 9.28 15.88
CA ASN A 58 12.74 10.68 15.67
C ASN A 58 14.03 11.41 15.29
N VAL A 59 14.12 11.89 14.04
CA VAL A 59 15.27 12.65 13.56
C VAL A 59 14.95 14.14 13.70
N VAL A 60 15.63 14.81 14.62
CA VAL A 60 15.55 16.26 14.79
C VAL A 60 16.82 16.87 14.17
N LEU A 61 16.67 17.61 13.07
CA LEU A 61 17.75 18.36 12.43
C LEU A 61 17.70 19.81 12.94
N ILE A 62 18.71 20.27 13.69
CA ILE A 62 18.84 21.69 14.09
C ILE A 62 20.07 22.26 13.39
N MET A 63 19.83 23.02 12.31
CA MET A 63 20.85 23.86 11.68
C MET A 63 20.68 25.29 12.23
N SER A 64 21.80 25.91 12.63
CA SER A 64 21.94 27.28 13.19
C SER A 64 21.92 27.39 14.72
N PHE A 65 23.11 27.23 15.34
CA PHE A 65 23.42 27.94 16.59
C PHE A 65 24.93 28.19 16.83
N LEU A 66 25.82 27.53 16.06
CA LEU A 66 27.27 27.61 16.29
C LEU A 66 27.99 28.83 15.65
N ARG A 67 27.28 29.74 15.00
CA ARG A 67 27.90 30.91 14.34
C ARG A 67 28.20 32.09 15.30
N ASN A 68 27.66 32.08 16.52
CA ASN A 68 27.81 33.21 17.47
C ASN A 68 28.78 32.98 18.66
N ILE A 69 29.47 31.83 18.74
CA ILE A 69 30.44 31.56 19.82
C ILE A 69 31.86 31.92 19.36
N ARG A 70 32.06 33.15 18.87
CA ARG A 70 33.42 33.63 18.54
C ARG A 70 33.86 34.92 19.23
N ASN A 71 32.97 35.61 19.95
CA ASN A 71 33.28 36.96 20.48
C ASN A 71 33.06 37.17 21.99
N ILE A 72 33.12 36.12 22.83
CA ILE A 72 33.12 36.34 24.29
C ILE A 72 34.29 35.59 24.92
N GLY A 73 35.40 36.30 25.09
CA GLY A 73 36.60 35.75 25.72
C GLY A 73 37.69 36.78 25.99
N GLY A 74 37.37 37.91 26.62
CA GLY A 74 38.36 38.79 27.26
C GLY A 74 38.35 38.56 28.77
N TYR A 75 39.39 37.90 29.27
CA TYR A 75 39.91 37.85 30.65
C TYR A 75 38.94 38.09 31.81
N PHE A 76 38.61 37.06 32.60
CA PHE A 76 38.68 37.06 34.07
C PHE A 76 38.58 35.62 34.61
N SER A 77 39.38 35.35 35.66
CA SER A 77 39.49 34.08 36.39
C SER A 77 38.19 33.72 37.11
N TYR A 78 37.75 32.45 37.04
CA TYR A 78 36.99 31.71 38.06
C TYR A 78 36.59 30.34 37.47
N GLY A 79 37.31 29.27 37.83
CA GLY A 79 37.12 27.91 37.29
C GLY A 79 35.76 27.27 37.59
N TYR A 80 34.99 27.81 38.54
CA TYR A 80 33.68 27.28 38.93
C TYR A 80 32.52 27.77 38.04
N CYS A 81 32.63 28.98 37.46
CA CYS A 81 31.59 29.59 36.62
C CYS A 81 31.49 28.99 35.21
N ARG A 82 32.55 28.34 34.72
CA ARG A 82 32.58 27.76 33.37
C ARG A 82 31.78 26.45 33.28
N TYR A 83 31.82 25.63 34.34
CA TYR A 83 31.09 24.36 34.41
C TYR A 83 29.58 24.58 34.56
N GLN A 84 29.16 25.56 35.39
CA GLN A 84 27.75 25.93 35.52
C GLN A 84 27.16 26.49 34.22
N ARG A 85 27.91 27.28 33.46
CA ARG A 85 27.48 27.76 32.14
C ARG A 85 27.34 26.63 31.12
N VAL A 86 28.30 25.69 31.09
CA VAL A 86 28.21 24.52 30.19
C VAL A 86 27.02 23.62 30.58
N LEU A 87 26.82 23.35 31.88
CA LEU A 87 25.66 22.61 32.37
C LEU A 87 24.33 23.31 32.05
N PHE A 88 24.26 24.63 32.19
CA PHE A 88 23.08 25.42 31.82
C PHE A 88 22.77 25.29 30.32
N TRP A 89 23.78 25.43 29.45
CA TRP A 89 23.58 25.25 28.01
C TRP A 89 23.21 23.81 27.64
N ILE A 90 23.79 22.79 28.28
CA ILE A 90 23.39 21.40 28.11
C ILE A 90 21.94 21.20 28.57
N MET A 91 21.54 21.77 29.70
CA MET A 91 20.17 21.68 30.21
C MET A 91 19.18 22.39 29.29
N CYS A 92 19.49 23.60 28.81
CA CYS A 92 18.67 24.32 27.82
C CYS A 92 18.57 23.53 26.51
N PHE A 93 19.68 22.96 26.04
CA PHE A 93 19.70 22.12 24.85
C PHE A 93 18.86 20.86 25.03
N CYS A 94 19.01 20.14 26.15
CA CYS A 94 18.20 18.98 26.50
C CYS A 94 16.71 19.35 26.66
N LEU A 95 16.38 20.52 27.21
CA LEU A 95 15.02 21.03 27.32
C LEU A 95 14.41 21.36 25.95
N VAL A 96 15.16 22.04 25.07
CA VAL A 96 14.72 22.33 23.70
C VAL A 96 14.56 21.03 22.91
N LEU A 97 15.50 20.10 23.03
CA LEU A 97 15.43 18.78 22.39
C LEU A 97 14.25 17.98 22.94
N TRP A 98 14.03 17.97 24.25
CA TRP A 98 12.90 17.31 24.89
C TRP A 98 11.57 17.94 24.44
N PHE A 99 11.48 19.27 24.42
CA PHE A 99 10.29 19.98 23.96
C PHE A 99 10.04 19.70 22.47
N ASN A 100 11.07 19.74 21.64
CA ASN A 100 10.97 19.44 20.21
C ASN A 100 10.52 17.98 19.98
N ILE A 101 11.10 17.02 20.70
CA ILE A 101 10.69 15.61 20.64
C ILE A 101 9.26 15.45 21.13
N ALA A 102 8.89 16.06 22.26
CA ALA A 102 7.54 15.96 22.82
C ALA A 102 6.48 16.61 21.93
N PHE A 103 6.84 17.69 21.22
CA PHE A 103 5.95 18.43 20.34
C PHE A 103 5.83 17.78 18.94
N ASN A 104 6.96 17.34 18.36
CA ASN A 104 7.02 16.73 17.03
C ASN A 104 6.84 15.21 17.04
N LYS A 105 6.61 14.60 18.21
CA LYS A 105 6.28 13.17 18.25
C LYS A 105 4.93 12.99 17.54
N PRO A 106 4.83 12.11 16.53
CA PRO A 106 3.55 11.80 15.91
C PRO A 106 2.62 11.22 16.99
N VAL A 107 1.40 11.74 17.03
CA VAL A 107 0.32 11.26 17.88
C VAL A 107 -0.62 10.47 17.00
N PHE A 108 -1.02 9.29 17.43
CA PHE A 108 -2.03 8.49 16.75
C PHE A 108 -3.21 8.33 17.70
N HIS A 109 -4.37 8.82 17.29
CA HIS A 109 -5.61 8.68 18.03
C HIS A 109 -6.32 7.38 17.64
N TYR A 110 -6.74 6.61 18.64
CA TYR A 110 -7.49 5.38 18.42
C TYR A 110 -8.99 5.64 18.54
N TYR A 111 -9.75 4.99 17.66
CA TYR A 111 -11.20 5.11 17.62
C TYR A 111 -11.84 3.74 17.61
N LYS A 112 -13.08 3.67 18.10
CA LYS A 112 -13.96 2.51 17.96
C LYS A 112 -15.32 2.95 17.46
N ASN A 113 -15.95 2.11 16.65
CA ASN A 113 -17.31 2.33 16.21
C ASN A 113 -18.29 1.87 17.29
N MET A 114 -19.23 2.73 17.67
CA MET A 114 -20.21 2.41 18.71
C MET A 114 -21.41 1.62 18.20
N ASP A 115 -21.59 1.51 16.89
CA ASP A 115 -22.67 0.74 16.27
C ASP A 115 -22.15 -0.09 15.10
N ILE A 116 -21.92 -1.37 15.38
CA ILE A 116 -21.51 -2.35 14.36
C ILE A 116 -22.66 -3.23 13.89
N LYS A 117 -23.86 -3.08 14.46
CA LYS A 117 -25.01 -3.98 14.20
C LYS A 117 -26.00 -3.39 13.21
N SER A 118 -26.04 -2.06 13.09
CA SER A 118 -26.84 -1.40 12.06
C SER A 118 -26.28 -1.68 10.66
N ALA A 119 -27.15 -1.57 9.65
CA ALA A 119 -26.76 -1.66 8.26
C ALA A 119 -25.64 -0.65 7.95
N CYS A 120 -24.59 -1.12 7.27
CA CYS A 120 -23.44 -0.28 7.00
C CYS A 120 -23.75 0.83 5.99
N VAL A 121 -23.58 2.09 6.40
CA VAL A 121 -23.51 3.21 5.47
C VAL A 121 -22.05 3.49 5.14
N ILE A 122 -21.63 3.10 3.94
CA ILE A 122 -20.24 3.28 3.48
C ILE A 122 -19.93 4.77 3.33
N PRO A 123 -18.88 5.29 3.99
CA PRO A 123 -18.48 6.69 3.85
C PRO A 123 -18.02 7.01 2.42
N LYS A 124 -18.55 8.09 1.84
CA LYS A 124 -18.10 8.64 0.55
C LYS A 124 -17.31 9.92 0.80
N PHE A 125 -16.11 10.02 0.20
CA PHE A 125 -15.23 11.17 0.31
C PHE A 125 -14.88 11.73 -1.07
N ASN A 126 -14.55 13.03 -1.10
CA ASN A 126 -13.88 13.61 -2.26
C ASN A 126 -12.43 13.08 -2.31
N ASN A 127 -12.05 12.41 -3.40
CA ASN A 127 -10.69 11.90 -3.56
C ASN A 127 -9.64 13.00 -3.45
N PHE A 128 -9.97 14.24 -3.81
CA PHE A 128 -9.08 15.42 -3.79
C PHE A 128 -9.43 16.44 -2.71
N ASP A 129 -10.04 15.99 -1.60
CA ASP A 129 -10.33 16.83 -0.44
C ASP A 129 -9.12 17.66 0.03
N SER A 130 -9.34 18.95 0.29
CA SER A 130 -8.29 19.90 0.66
C SER A 130 -7.76 19.67 2.07
N SER A 131 -8.57 19.08 2.98
CA SER A 131 -8.20 18.81 4.38
C SER A 131 -7.02 17.85 4.53
N ILE A 132 -6.78 17.01 3.52
CA ILE A 132 -5.66 16.06 3.49
C ILE A 132 -4.58 16.43 2.47
N SER A 133 -4.70 17.57 1.79
CA SER A 133 -3.79 17.94 0.69
C SER A 133 -2.33 18.09 1.15
N GLU A 134 -2.10 18.53 2.38
CA GLU A 134 -0.75 18.70 2.95
C GLU A 134 0.04 17.39 3.08
N PHE A 135 -0.63 16.24 3.08
CA PHE A 135 0.03 14.93 3.20
C PHE A 135 0.55 14.41 1.85
N PHE A 136 0.23 15.07 0.74
CA PHE A 136 0.61 14.65 -0.61
C PHE A 136 1.56 15.64 -1.27
N TRP A 137 2.67 15.13 -1.80
CA TRP A 137 3.65 15.91 -2.57
C TRP A 137 4.35 15.01 -3.58
N ASP A 138 4.96 15.61 -4.59
CA ASP A 138 5.69 14.86 -5.62
C ASP A 138 7.00 14.31 -5.09
N VAL A 139 7.21 13.01 -5.29
CA VAL A 139 8.47 12.33 -4.95
C VAL A 139 9.38 12.33 -6.18
N ARG A 140 10.67 12.60 -5.98
CA ARG A 140 11.66 12.51 -7.05
C ARG A 140 11.80 11.06 -7.55
N PRO A 141 12.01 10.84 -8.86
CA PRO A 141 12.26 9.51 -9.39
C PRO A 141 13.45 8.82 -8.72
N VAL A 142 13.32 7.51 -8.49
CA VAL A 142 14.38 6.67 -7.94
C VAL A 142 15.60 6.70 -8.86
N GLN A 143 16.77 7.01 -8.30
CA GLN A 143 18.05 6.94 -8.99
C GLN A 143 18.80 5.70 -8.51
N CYS A 144 19.02 4.72 -9.39
CA CYS A 144 19.83 3.53 -9.12
C CYS A 144 21.23 3.66 -9.73
N GLU A 145 22.10 2.68 -9.47
CA GLU A 145 23.41 2.60 -10.14
C GLU A 145 23.24 2.60 -11.67
N SER A 146 24.20 3.15 -12.42
CA SER A 146 24.14 3.19 -13.89
C SER A 146 24.69 1.95 -14.58
N SER A 147 25.36 1.07 -13.84
CA SER A 147 26.07 -0.08 -14.41
C SER A 147 25.10 -1.21 -14.77
N GLU A 148 25.07 -1.58 -16.05
CA GLU A 148 24.28 -2.72 -16.52
C GLU A 148 24.83 -4.05 -15.97
N PRO A 149 23.98 -5.06 -15.74
CA PRO A 149 24.42 -6.35 -15.25
C PRO A 149 25.18 -7.14 -16.34
N LEU A 150 26.39 -7.59 -16.03
CA LEU A 150 27.21 -8.42 -16.93
C LEU A 150 26.62 -9.82 -17.14
N MET A 151 25.84 -10.31 -16.19
CA MET A 151 25.19 -11.61 -16.27
C MET A 151 23.69 -11.51 -16.03
N TYR A 152 22.94 -12.43 -16.62
CA TYR A 152 21.48 -12.53 -16.47
C TYR A 152 21.03 -13.99 -16.65
N ILE A 153 19.81 -14.29 -16.22
CA ILE A 153 19.11 -15.54 -16.55
C ILE A 153 18.13 -15.23 -17.67
N ASP A 154 18.16 -15.97 -18.78
CA ASP A 154 17.22 -15.81 -19.89
C ASP A 154 15.84 -16.43 -19.58
N ILE A 155 14.94 -16.43 -20.58
CA ILE A 155 13.58 -16.97 -20.42
C ILE A 155 13.55 -18.51 -20.30
N ASP A 156 14.59 -19.19 -20.79
CA ASP A 156 14.73 -20.65 -20.74
C ASP A 156 15.40 -21.13 -19.42
N GLY A 157 15.70 -20.20 -18.52
CA GLY A 157 16.38 -20.45 -17.26
C GLY A 157 17.91 -20.62 -17.40
N ILE A 158 18.50 -20.19 -18.53
CA ILE A 158 19.93 -20.33 -18.80
C ILE A 158 20.66 -19.08 -18.29
N VAL A 159 21.69 -19.29 -17.47
CA VAL A 159 22.63 -18.25 -17.06
C VAL A 159 23.49 -17.86 -18.24
N ARG A 160 23.56 -16.57 -18.54
CA ARG A 160 24.33 -16.02 -19.66
C ARG A 160 25.14 -14.81 -19.27
N VAL A 161 26.26 -14.63 -19.97
CA VAL A 161 27.03 -13.39 -19.99
C VAL A 161 26.49 -12.48 -21.10
N ASN A 162 26.30 -11.20 -20.80
CA ASN A 162 26.01 -10.17 -21.78
C ASN A 162 27.26 -9.94 -22.64
N GLN A 163 27.27 -10.54 -23.84
CA GLN A 163 28.43 -10.50 -24.73
C GLN A 163 28.73 -9.08 -25.23
N SER A 164 27.70 -8.28 -25.50
CA SER A 164 27.87 -6.88 -25.91
C SER A 164 28.58 -6.07 -24.82
N LEU A 165 28.15 -6.23 -23.55
CA LEU A 165 28.77 -5.54 -22.41
C LEU A 165 30.18 -6.06 -22.10
N LYS A 166 30.41 -7.38 -22.24
CA LYS A 166 31.74 -7.99 -22.12
C LYS A 166 32.73 -7.36 -23.12
N LEU A 167 32.31 -7.22 -24.38
CA LEU A 167 33.13 -6.64 -25.45
C LEU A 167 33.39 -5.15 -25.21
N SER A 168 32.35 -4.37 -24.92
CA SER A 168 32.49 -2.92 -24.68
C SER A 168 33.30 -2.59 -23.43
N SER A 169 33.29 -3.46 -22.42
CA SER A 169 34.10 -3.33 -21.21
C SER A 169 35.56 -3.80 -21.38
N GLY A 170 35.94 -4.32 -22.56
CA GLY A 170 37.29 -4.80 -22.85
C GLY A 170 37.67 -6.08 -22.09
N TYR A 171 36.69 -6.89 -21.68
CA TYR A 171 36.94 -8.11 -20.90
C TYR A 171 37.36 -9.27 -21.82
N GLN A 172 38.66 -9.58 -21.82
CA GLN A 172 39.23 -10.61 -22.70
C GLN A 172 39.02 -12.05 -22.18
N SER A 173 39.21 -12.29 -20.89
CA SER A 173 39.04 -13.61 -20.27
C SER A 173 38.25 -13.48 -18.96
N LEU A 174 36.97 -13.86 -19.02
CA LEU A 174 36.10 -13.89 -17.85
C LEU A 174 36.13 -15.27 -17.20
N ASN A 175 36.47 -15.31 -15.92
CA ASN A 175 36.28 -16.48 -15.08
C ASN A 175 35.11 -16.20 -14.13
N CYS A 176 33.96 -16.82 -14.40
CA CYS A 176 32.73 -16.62 -13.65
C CYS A 176 32.35 -17.88 -12.87
N THR A 177 32.01 -17.69 -11.59
CA THR A 177 31.47 -18.72 -10.70
C THR A 177 30.06 -18.32 -10.29
N CYS A 178 29.13 -19.26 -10.40
CA CYS A 178 27.74 -19.10 -10.05
C CYS A 178 27.37 -20.08 -8.94
N GLN A 179 26.61 -19.61 -7.97
CA GLN A 179 26.15 -20.40 -6.83
C GLN A 179 24.64 -20.24 -6.68
N PRO A 180 23.85 -21.34 -6.70
CA PRO A 180 22.42 -21.23 -6.46
C PRO A 180 22.16 -20.75 -5.03
N VAL A 181 21.18 -19.86 -4.86
CA VAL A 181 20.74 -19.39 -3.55
C VAL A 181 19.70 -20.37 -3.02
N VAL A 182 19.99 -20.99 -1.87
CA VAL A 182 19.16 -22.02 -1.27
C VAL A 182 18.56 -21.50 0.03
N ARG A 183 17.23 -21.57 0.16
CA ARG A 183 16.51 -21.23 1.40
C ARG A 183 16.84 -22.24 2.49
N ILE A 184 17.21 -21.75 3.67
CA ILE A 184 17.25 -22.56 4.89
C ILE A 184 15.94 -22.35 5.66
N ASP A 185 15.64 -21.09 5.97
CA ASP A 185 14.43 -20.64 6.65
C ASP A 185 14.03 -19.25 6.12
N ASP A 186 13.10 -18.56 6.77
CA ASP A 186 12.57 -17.26 6.31
C ASP A 186 13.56 -16.08 6.43
N ASP A 187 14.60 -16.21 7.25
CA ASP A 187 15.61 -15.19 7.51
C ASP A 187 17.03 -15.62 7.04
N ASN A 188 17.19 -16.88 6.64
CA ASN A 188 18.47 -17.47 6.27
C ASN A 188 18.48 -18.18 4.92
N ILE A 189 19.55 -17.91 4.19
CA ILE A 189 19.94 -18.60 2.97
C ILE A 189 21.35 -19.16 3.11
N THR A 190 21.68 -20.13 2.26
CA THR A 190 23.04 -20.55 1.97
C THR A 190 23.30 -20.50 0.47
N LEU A 191 24.57 -20.43 0.08
CA LEU A 191 25.00 -20.52 -1.30
C LEU A 191 25.44 -21.96 -1.59
N GLY A 192 24.92 -22.53 -2.67
CA GLY A 192 25.33 -23.86 -3.13
C GLY A 192 26.77 -23.90 -3.65
N SER A 193 27.17 -25.06 -4.15
CA SER A 193 28.50 -25.25 -4.74
C SER A 193 28.75 -24.30 -5.92
N GLY A 194 29.98 -23.79 -6.01
CA GLY A 194 30.41 -22.94 -7.12
C GLY A 194 30.47 -23.71 -8.44
N ILE A 195 29.73 -23.24 -9.44
CA ILE A 195 29.66 -23.80 -10.78
C ILE A 195 30.27 -22.80 -11.75
N ARG A 196 31.15 -23.26 -12.64
CA ARG A 196 31.71 -22.38 -13.69
C ARG A 196 30.61 -22.02 -14.68
N CYS A 197 30.36 -20.72 -14.86
CA CYS A 197 29.20 -20.21 -15.61
C CYS A 197 29.55 -19.06 -16.58
N ALA A 198 30.80 -19.02 -17.05
CA ALA A 198 31.20 -18.08 -18.11
C ALA A 198 30.55 -18.45 -19.47
N GLU A 199 30.24 -19.73 -19.66
CA GLU A 199 29.48 -20.25 -20.80
C GLU A 199 28.00 -20.48 -20.43
N PRO A 200 27.07 -20.43 -21.40
CA PRO A 200 25.65 -20.65 -21.15
C PRO A 200 25.38 -21.97 -20.44
N ILE A 201 24.74 -21.91 -19.27
CA ILE A 201 24.45 -23.10 -18.46
C ILE A 201 23.14 -22.95 -17.70
N TYR A 202 22.39 -24.04 -17.60
CA TYR A 202 21.23 -24.13 -16.72
C TYR A 202 21.68 -24.54 -15.31
N ILE A 203 21.28 -23.78 -14.30
CA ILE A 203 21.56 -24.07 -12.90
C ILE A 203 20.21 -24.12 -12.16
N PRO A 204 19.87 -25.24 -11.48
CA PRO A 204 18.63 -25.34 -10.72
C PRO A 204 18.53 -24.27 -9.62
N GLY A 205 17.35 -23.70 -9.47
CA GLY A 205 17.02 -22.63 -8.54
C GLY A 205 16.61 -21.32 -9.23
N ASP A 206 15.65 -20.63 -8.63
CA ASP A 206 15.14 -19.34 -9.13
C ASP A 206 16.19 -18.22 -9.04
N PHE A 207 17.13 -18.32 -8.10
CA PHE A 207 18.10 -17.26 -7.81
C PHE A 207 19.53 -17.79 -7.77
N ILE A 208 20.43 -17.02 -8.36
CA ILE A 208 21.84 -17.40 -8.52
C ILE A 208 22.70 -16.20 -8.16
N TYR A 209 23.67 -16.42 -7.27
CA TYR A 209 24.71 -15.44 -7.01
C TYR A 209 25.89 -15.69 -7.95
N ALA A 210 26.30 -14.67 -8.69
CA ALA A 210 27.35 -14.77 -9.70
C ALA A 210 28.48 -13.78 -9.43
N VAL A 211 29.72 -14.30 -9.49
CA VAL A 211 30.95 -13.51 -9.37
C VAL A 211 31.82 -13.78 -10.59
N CYS A 212 32.21 -12.72 -11.31
CA CYS A 212 33.16 -12.81 -12.41
C CYS A 212 34.44 -12.06 -12.13
N THR A 213 35.55 -12.65 -12.56
CA THR A 213 36.87 -12.02 -12.54
C THR A 213 37.43 -11.88 -13.95
N ASN A 214 38.16 -10.80 -14.20
CA ASN A 214 38.96 -10.60 -15.41
C ASN A 214 40.38 -10.22 -14.99
N ARG A 215 41.38 -10.98 -15.47
CA ARG A 215 42.79 -10.85 -15.06
C ARG A 215 42.98 -10.81 -13.53
N GLY A 216 42.23 -11.65 -12.82
CA GLY A 216 42.27 -11.77 -11.35
C GLY A 216 41.54 -10.68 -10.57
N LYS A 217 40.95 -9.66 -11.23
CA LYS A 217 40.15 -8.62 -10.57
C LYS A 217 38.66 -8.94 -10.66
N ASN A 218 37.91 -8.76 -9.57
CA ASN A 218 36.45 -8.84 -9.59
C ASN A 218 35.90 -7.71 -10.49
N VAL A 219 35.12 -8.09 -11.50
CA VAL A 219 34.49 -7.17 -12.45
C VAL A 219 32.96 -7.25 -12.41
N TYR A 220 32.40 -8.27 -11.79
CA TYR A 220 30.97 -8.42 -11.62
C TYR A 220 30.65 -9.24 -10.39
N ASP A 221 29.69 -8.76 -9.63
CA ASP A 221 29.18 -9.35 -8.40
C ASP A 221 27.70 -8.99 -8.31
N GLY A 222 26.84 -9.97 -8.52
CA GLY A 222 25.41 -9.73 -8.66
C GLY A 222 24.53 -10.94 -8.38
N LEU A 223 23.31 -10.65 -7.97
CA LEU A 223 22.23 -11.62 -7.84
C LEU A 223 21.42 -11.64 -9.12
N LEU A 224 21.22 -12.84 -9.65
CA LEU A 224 20.40 -13.13 -10.81
C LEU A 224 19.08 -13.74 -10.34
N TYR A 225 18.00 -13.45 -11.08
CA TYR A 225 16.67 -13.99 -10.83
C TYR A 225 16.05 -14.55 -12.12
N GLY A 226 15.37 -15.69 -11.98
CA GLY A 226 14.73 -16.46 -13.03
C GLY A 226 13.66 -17.37 -12.44
N ILE A 227 13.17 -18.34 -13.23
CA ILE A 227 12.19 -19.33 -12.77
C ILE A 227 12.72 -20.72 -13.10
N ASP A 228 12.93 -21.52 -12.06
CA ASP A 228 13.30 -22.93 -12.20
C ASP A 228 12.05 -23.79 -12.48
N PHE A 229 11.51 -23.63 -13.68
CA PHE A 229 10.32 -24.38 -14.09
C PHE A 229 10.62 -25.87 -14.33
N LYS A 230 11.84 -26.24 -14.74
CA LYS A 230 12.19 -27.64 -15.06
C LYS A 230 12.21 -28.49 -13.78
N SER A 231 12.81 -28.01 -12.69
CA SER A 231 12.82 -28.76 -11.43
C SER A 231 11.42 -28.93 -10.85
N VAL A 232 10.56 -27.92 -10.99
CA VAL A 232 9.19 -27.95 -10.47
C VAL A 232 8.30 -28.87 -11.32
N THR A 233 8.34 -28.76 -12.64
CA THR A 233 7.55 -29.61 -13.57
C THR A 233 7.97 -31.08 -13.54
N ASN A 234 9.23 -31.38 -13.21
CA ASN A 234 9.68 -32.76 -13.00
C ASN A 234 9.10 -33.40 -11.72
N LYS A 235 8.75 -32.59 -10.71
CA LYS A 235 8.22 -33.08 -9.42
C LYS A 235 6.69 -33.13 -9.39
N LYS A 236 6.02 -32.24 -10.12
CA LYS A 236 4.57 -32.07 -10.06
C LYS A 236 3.98 -31.80 -11.44
N LYS A 237 2.83 -32.42 -11.71
CA LYS A 237 2.01 -32.14 -12.90
C LYS A 237 1.02 -31.01 -12.62
N PHE A 238 0.76 -30.19 -13.64
CA PHE A 238 -0.15 -29.05 -13.57
C PHE A 238 -1.26 -29.17 -14.61
N GLU A 239 -2.44 -28.71 -14.22
CA GLU A 239 -3.62 -28.66 -15.09
C GLU A 239 -3.54 -27.48 -16.06
N ASN A 240 -4.27 -27.57 -17.17
CA ASN A 240 -4.30 -26.51 -18.17
C ASN A 240 -5.37 -25.46 -17.89
N GLU A 241 -5.10 -24.22 -18.30
CA GLU A 241 -6.09 -23.15 -18.35
C GLU A 241 -7.16 -23.47 -19.39
N SER A 242 -8.39 -23.00 -19.14
CA SER A 242 -9.50 -23.04 -20.10
C SER A 242 -10.50 -21.95 -19.75
N GLU A 243 -11.54 -21.77 -20.57
CA GLU A 243 -12.63 -20.81 -20.30
C GLU A 243 -13.37 -21.05 -18.97
N ASN A 244 -13.27 -22.25 -18.39
CA ASN A 244 -13.84 -22.54 -17.07
C ASN A 244 -12.74 -22.73 -16.00
N ASN A 245 -11.51 -23.03 -16.39
CA ASN A 245 -10.39 -23.29 -15.49
C ASN A 245 -9.48 -22.06 -15.46
N LEU A 246 -9.85 -21.09 -14.65
CA LEU A 246 -9.16 -19.80 -14.60
C LEU A 246 -7.91 -19.85 -13.73
N SER A 247 -6.90 -19.07 -14.11
CA SER A 247 -5.81 -18.67 -13.21
C SER A 247 -6.24 -17.53 -12.29
N VAL A 248 -5.50 -17.33 -11.21
CA VAL A 248 -5.74 -16.26 -10.24
C VAL A 248 -4.44 -15.50 -9.98
N TYR A 249 -4.47 -14.19 -10.22
CA TYR A 249 -3.34 -13.31 -10.00
C TYR A 249 -3.69 -12.19 -9.04
N PHE A 250 -2.98 -12.14 -7.92
CA PHE A 250 -2.98 -11.01 -7.00
C PHE A 250 -1.72 -10.19 -7.24
N TYR A 251 -1.88 -8.87 -7.37
CA TYR A 251 -0.79 -7.89 -7.39
C TYR A 251 -1.17 -6.73 -6.49
N GLY A 252 -0.42 -6.55 -5.41
CA GLY A 252 -0.79 -5.58 -4.38
C GLY A 252 0.36 -4.79 -3.81
N TYR A 253 -0.02 -3.78 -3.04
CA TYR A 253 0.87 -2.95 -2.24
C TYR A 253 0.39 -2.96 -0.80
N ASP A 254 1.33 -2.98 0.15
CA ASP A 254 1.03 -2.76 1.57
C ASP A 254 0.45 -1.36 1.79
N ALA A 255 -0.48 -1.24 2.72
CA ALA A 255 -0.98 0.04 3.25
C ALA A 255 -1.61 1.01 2.23
N LEU A 256 -2.08 0.52 1.09
CA LEU A 256 -2.67 1.33 0.03
C LEU A 256 -4.21 1.33 0.11
N SER A 257 -4.81 2.51 0.30
CA SER A 257 -6.27 2.68 0.24
C SER A 257 -6.73 3.13 -1.15
N SER A 258 -8.03 2.97 -1.44
CA SER A 258 -8.59 3.44 -2.72
C SER A 258 -8.41 4.94 -2.93
N LEU A 259 -8.59 5.74 -1.87
CA LEU A 259 -8.43 7.19 -1.92
C LEU A 259 -6.98 7.59 -2.21
N ILE A 260 -6.02 6.91 -1.58
CA ILE A 260 -4.59 7.20 -1.77
C ILE A 260 -4.17 6.73 -3.16
N ALA A 261 -4.58 5.55 -3.60
CA ALA A 261 -4.28 5.04 -4.94
C ALA A 261 -4.74 6.00 -6.03
N LYS A 262 -5.92 6.62 -5.90
CA LYS A 262 -6.40 7.63 -6.86
C LYS A 262 -5.56 8.91 -6.90
N ARG A 263 -4.82 9.23 -5.83
CA ARG A 263 -3.91 10.39 -5.77
C ARG A 263 -2.49 10.05 -6.21
N THR A 264 -1.98 8.90 -5.77
CA THR A 264 -0.56 8.55 -5.89
C THR A 264 -0.28 7.56 -7.00
N MET A 265 -1.30 6.85 -7.49
CA MET A 265 -1.23 5.95 -8.64
C MET A 265 -2.35 6.22 -9.68
N PRO A 266 -2.56 7.48 -10.11
CA PRO A 266 -3.69 7.83 -10.96
C PRO A 266 -3.65 7.13 -12.33
N LEU A 267 -2.47 6.83 -12.87
CA LEU A 267 -2.37 6.14 -14.16
C LEU A 267 -2.82 4.68 -14.05
N THR A 268 -2.41 4.01 -12.97
CA THR A 268 -2.79 2.63 -12.64
C THR A 268 -4.29 2.52 -12.44
N MET A 269 -4.86 3.39 -11.60
CA MET A 269 -6.31 3.41 -11.34
C MET A 269 -7.10 3.64 -12.64
N LYS A 270 -6.67 4.60 -13.46
CA LYS A 270 -7.31 4.86 -14.76
C LYS A 270 -7.24 3.64 -15.68
N TYR A 271 -6.11 2.92 -15.73
CA TYR A 271 -6.00 1.73 -16.57
C TYR A 271 -6.93 0.60 -16.09
N LEU A 272 -6.99 0.36 -14.78
CA LEU A 272 -7.88 -0.63 -14.17
C LEU A 272 -9.37 -0.32 -14.46
N GLU A 273 -9.77 0.94 -14.29
CA GLU A 273 -11.16 1.39 -14.41
C GLU A 273 -11.59 1.57 -15.88
N ASP A 274 -10.83 2.33 -16.67
CA ASP A 274 -11.25 2.72 -18.04
C ASP A 274 -10.89 1.67 -19.11
N VAL A 275 -9.80 0.92 -18.93
CA VAL A 275 -9.28 -0.01 -19.96
C VAL A 275 -9.65 -1.45 -19.65
N LEU A 276 -9.42 -1.90 -18.42
CA LEU A 276 -9.78 -3.26 -18.00
C LEU A 276 -11.25 -3.39 -17.60
N GLU A 277 -11.94 -2.27 -17.36
CA GLU A 277 -13.33 -2.25 -16.86
C GLU A 277 -13.47 -3.11 -15.59
N SER A 278 -12.51 -2.94 -14.67
CA SER A 278 -12.43 -3.71 -13.42
C SER A 278 -13.41 -3.18 -12.38
N TYR A 279 -13.82 -4.04 -11.45
CA TYR A 279 -14.72 -3.70 -10.35
C TYR A 279 -13.93 -3.22 -9.13
N THR A 280 -13.96 -1.93 -8.83
CA THR A 280 -13.37 -1.37 -7.60
C THR A 280 -14.39 -1.40 -6.47
N PHE A 281 -14.09 -2.12 -5.39
CA PHE A 281 -14.99 -2.30 -4.26
C PHE A 281 -14.79 -1.18 -3.24
N ASN A 282 -15.64 -0.16 -3.33
CA ASN A 282 -15.58 1.02 -2.47
C ASN A 282 -15.91 0.72 -1.00
N GLY A 283 -16.58 -0.40 -0.73
CA GLY A 283 -16.92 -0.90 0.61
C GLY A 283 -15.96 -1.95 1.18
N TYR A 284 -14.86 -2.28 0.48
CA TYR A 284 -13.93 -3.31 0.94
C TYR A 284 -13.18 -2.86 2.19
N THR A 285 -13.23 -3.69 3.23
CA THR A 285 -12.85 -3.31 4.59
C THR A 285 -11.93 -4.35 5.22
N LYS A 286 -10.92 -3.86 5.94
CA LYS A 286 -9.99 -4.70 6.71
C LYS A 286 -10.69 -5.28 7.94
N VAL A 287 -10.26 -6.46 8.38
CA VAL A 287 -10.79 -7.14 9.58
C VAL A 287 -9.83 -7.10 10.76
N GLY A 288 -8.61 -6.62 10.54
CA GLY A 288 -7.57 -6.51 11.55
C GLY A 288 -6.62 -5.34 11.35
N ASP A 289 -5.69 -5.19 12.29
CA ASP A 289 -4.86 -3.99 12.39
C ASP A 289 -3.81 -3.86 11.28
N ASN A 290 -3.03 -4.92 11.07
CA ASN A 290 -1.86 -5.00 10.18
C ASN A 290 -2.02 -6.14 9.16
N THR A 291 -0.95 -6.51 8.49
CA THR A 291 -0.98 -7.47 7.37
C THR A 291 -1.43 -8.87 7.76
N TRP A 292 -0.92 -9.44 8.85
CA TRP A 292 -1.24 -10.82 9.24
C TRP A 292 -2.74 -11.11 9.40
N PRO A 293 -3.53 -10.35 10.19
CA PRO A 293 -4.94 -10.65 10.39
C PRO A 293 -5.78 -10.46 9.12
N ASN A 294 -5.33 -9.64 8.18
CA ASN A 294 -6.04 -9.40 6.93
C ASN A 294 -5.67 -10.44 5.86
N LEU A 295 -4.38 -10.59 5.53
CA LEU A 295 -3.96 -11.58 4.55
C LEU A 295 -4.10 -13.01 5.07
N GLY A 296 -3.88 -13.26 6.37
CA GLY A 296 -4.13 -14.56 6.99
C GLY A 296 -5.61 -14.95 6.87
N ALA A 297 -6.54 -14.03 7.11
CA ALA A 297 -7.97 -14.27 6.91
C ALA A 297 -8.34 -14.49 5.44
N LEU A 298 -7.77 -13.70 4.52
CA LEU A 298 -7.95 -13.90 3.07
C LEU A 298 -7.51 -15.30 2.64
N LEU A 299 -6.34 -15.75 3.12
CA LEU A 299 -5.74 -17.00 2.69
C LEU A 299 -6.28 -18.22 3.41
N THR A 300 -6.89 -18.10 4.60
CA THR A 300 -7.37 -19.26 5.37
C THR A 300 -8.89 -19.31 5.51
N GLY A 301 -9.57 -18.19 5.26
CA GLY A 301 -11.00 -18.02 5.49
C GLY A 301 -11.36 -17.96 6.98
N GLY A 302 -10.40 -18.09 7.90
CA GLY A 302 -10.57 -18.09 9.35
C GLY A 302 -10.11 -16.79 10.01
N ARG A 303 -10.47 -16.60 11.29
CA ARG A 303 -9.93 -15.48 12.08
C ARG A 303 -8.48 -15.74 12.43
N TYR A 304 -7.67 -14.70 12.53
CA TYR A 304 -6.25 -14.85 12.85
C TYR A 304 -6.01 -15.45 14.25
N GLU A 305 -6.90 -15.23 15.23
CA GLU A 305 -6.79 -15.83 16.57
C GLU A 305 -7.03 -17.35 16.55
N GLN A 306 -7.70 -17.86 15.51
CA GLN A 306 -7.98 -19.28 15.33
C GLN A 306 -6.83 -20.01 14.61
N VAL A 307 -5.91 -19.26 14.01
CA VAL A 307 -4.73 -19.80 13.32
C VAL A 307 -3.67 -20.14 14.38
N LYS A 308 -3.39 -21.44 14.56
CA LYS A 308 -2.47 -21.97 15.59
C LYS A 308 -1.05 -21.41 15.52
N LYS A 309 -0.31 -21.59 16.62
CA LYS A 309 1.05 -21.06 16.92
C LYS A 309 2.17 -21.40 15.90
N THR A 310 1.94 -22.24 14.89
CA THR A 310 2.92 -22.56 13.84
C THR A 310 2.29 -22.48 12.45
N PHE A 311 2.89 -21.69 11.57
CA PHE A 311 2.43 -21.47 10.18
C PHE A 311 2.38 -22.77 9.35
N ALA A 312 3.15 -23.79 9.74
CA ALA A 312 3.17 -25.09 9.09
C ALA A 312 1.83 -25.85 9.14
N GLU A 313 0.98 -25.62 10.15
CA GLU A 313 -0.31 -26.30 10.31
C GLU A 313 -1.48 -25.51 9.69
N VAL A 314 -1.20 -24.35 9.11
CA VAL A 314 -2.22 -23.41 8.67
C VAL A 314 -2.73 -23.79 7.27
N PRO A 315 -4.04 -23.98 7.07
CA PRO A 315 -4.62 -24.38 5.80
C PRO A 315 -4.72 -23.20 4.83
N PHE A 316 -3.57 -22.69 4.38
CA PHE A 316 -3.53 -21.63 3.38
C PHE A 316 -4.13 -22.10 2.04
N ILE A 317 -4.93 -21.26 1.41
CA ILE A 317 -5.69 -21.57 0.20
C ILE A 317 -4.78 -21.88 -1.00
N TRP A 318 -3.55 -21.35 -1.03
CA TRP A 318 -2.57 -21.74 -2.05
C TRP A 318 -2.24 -23.23 -2.01
N ASN A 319 -2.35 -23.90 -0.84
CA ASN A 319 -2.21 -25.35 -0.75
C ASN A 319 -3.38 -26.05 -1.44
N ASN A 320 -4.60 -25.53 -1.30
CA ASN A 320 -5.76 -26.06 -2.01
C ASN A 320 -5.64 -25.85 -3.52
N PHE A 321 -5.18 -24.67 -3.97
CA PHE A 321 -4.87 -24.42 -5.39
C PHE A 321 -3.80 -25.39 -5.89
N SER A 322 -2.71 -25.57 -5.13
CA SER A 322 -1.63 -26.50 -5.44
C SER A 322 -2.15 -27.94 -5.62
N GLN A 323 -3.03 -28.41 -4.72
CA GLN A 323 -3.69 -29.72 -4.79
C GLN A 323 -4.64 -29.85 -6.00
N ASN A 324 -5.22 -28.75 -6.49
CA ASN A 324 -6.09 -28.70 -7.67
C ASN A 324 -5.31 -28.42 -8.97
N GLY A 325 -4.01 -28.74 -8.99
CA GLY A 325 -3.19 -28.72 -10.20
C GLY A 325 -2.69 -27.33 -10.61
N TYR A 326 -2.74 -26.34 -9.72
CA TYR A 326 -2.16 -25.03 -9.97
C TYR A 326 -0.66 -25.02 -9.65
N VAL A 327 0.10 -24.28 -10.44
CA VAL A 327 1.40 -23.76 -10.03
C VAL A 327 1.16 -22.59 -9.07
N THR A 328 1.97 -22.48 -8.02
CA THR A 328 1.79 -21.47 -6.97
C THR A 328 3.00 -20.57 -6.80
N MET A 329 2.77 -19.27 -6.63
CA MET A 329 3.81 -18.30 -6.32
C MET A 329 3.36 -17.35 -5.21
N PHE A 330 4.24 -17.09 -4.24
CA PHE A 330 4.14 -15.95 -3.34
C PHE A 330 5.38 -15.06 -3.48
N SER A 331 5.18 -13.76 -3.61
CA SER A 331 6.26 -12.80 -3.86
C SER A 331 6.11 -11.58 -2.96
N GLU A 332 7.16 -11.24 -2.23
CA GLU A 332 7.30 -10.02 -1.44
C GLU A 332 8.72 -9.43 -1.57
N ASP A 333 8.88 -8.13 -1.31
CA ASP A 333 10.13 -7.37 -1.45
C ASP A 333 10.82 -7.01 -0.13
N TYR A 334 10.21 -7.32 1.01
CA TYR A 334 10.75 -6.95 2.32
C TYR A 334 10.69 -8.06 3.38
N PRO A 335 11.55 -9.09 3.29
CA PRO A 335 11.57 -10.25 4.21
C PRO A 335 11.59 -9.91 5.71
N ARG A 336 12.18 -8.78 6.09
CA ARG A 336 12.28 -8.36 7.50
C ARG A 336 10.93 -8.01 8.12
N LEU A 337 9.98 -7.52 7.31
CA LEU A 337 8.62 -7.18 7.71
C LEU A 337 7.59 -8.24 7.27
N SER A 338 8.06 -9.33 6.66
CA SER A 338 7.20 -10.43 6.23
C SER A 338 6.35 -10.94 7.39
N CYS A 339 5.05 -10.99 7.15
CA CYS A 339 4.08 -11.56 8.08
C CYS A 339 3.94 -13.08 7.92
N PHE A 340 4.59 -13.68 6.93
CA PHE A 340 4.50 -15.11 6.62
C PHE A 340 5.83 -15.80 6.98
N LYS A 341 6.11 -15.88 8.29
CA LYS A 341 7.30 -16.54 8.84
C LYS A 341 6.95 -17.79 9.63
N GLY A 342 7.88 -18.72 9.73
CA GLY A 342 7.74 -19.98 10.46
C GLY A 342 7.32 -21.15 9.58
N PHE A 343 7.61 -21.12 8.28
CA PHE A 343 7.39 -22.29 7.41
C PHE A 343 8.58 -23.25 7.46
N ASN A 344 8.29 -24.52 7.77
CA ASN A 344 9.29 -25.62 7.76
C ASN A 344 9.88 -25.89 6.37
N GLY A 345 9.21 -25.46 5.30
CA GLY A 345 9.64 -25.58 3.91
C GLY A 345 9.13 -24.41 3.08
N GLN A 346 9.39 -24.42 1.76
CA GLN A 346 8.85 -23.38 0.89
C GLN A 346 7.31 -23.54 0.77
N PRO A 347 6.51 -22.50 1.08
CA PRO A 347 5.05 -22.59 1.15
C PRO A 347 4.36 -22.66 -0.22
N THR A 348 5.06 -22.25 -1.28
CA THR A 348 4.58 -22.23 -2.68
C THR A 348 5.65 -22.80 -3.61
N ASP A 349 5.31 -23.11 -4.86
CA ASP A 349 6.28 -23.64 -5.85
C ASP A 349 7.40 -22.62 -6.14
N HIS A 350 7.08 -21.33 -6.08
CA HIS A 350 8.00 -20.19 -6.26
C HIS A 350 7.85 -19.16 -5.14
N LEU A 351 8.98 -18.63 -4.64
CA LEU A 351 9.04 -17.69 -3.51
C LEU A 351 10.19 -16.69 -3.68
N THR A 352 9.95 -15.38 -3.63
CA THR A 352 11.01 -14.36 -3.76
C THR A 352 11.84 -14.11 -2.51
N ASN A 353 11.36 -14.51 -1.34
CA ASN A 353 12.04 -14.26 -0.06
C ASN A 353 13.56 -14.59 -0.08
N PRO A 354 14.03 -15.74 -0.61
CA PRO A 354 15.46 -16.06 -0.66
C PRO A 354 16.31 -15.04 -1.44
N PHE A 355 15.75 -14.42 -2.49
CA PHE A 355 16.44 -13.37 -3.25
C PHE A 355 16.71 -12.14 -2.39
N PHE A 356 15.68 -11.63 -1.71
CA PHE A 356 15.81 -10.41 -0.90
C PHE A 356 16.64 -10.66 0.37
N VAL A 357 16.55 -11.85 0.97
CA VAL A 357 17.44 -12.26 2.06
C VAL A 357 18.89 -12.32 1.58
N ALA A 358 19.15 -12.88 0.40
CA ALA A 358 20.50 -12.90 -0.18
C ALA A 358 21.01 -11.48 -0.48
N ALA A 359 20.17 -10.60 -1.04
CA ALA A 359 20.53 -9.22 -1.34
C ALA A 359 20.96 -8.46 -0.07
N ASP A 360 20.21 -8.63 1.02
CA ASP A 360 20.52 -8.05 2.32
C ASP A 360 21.81 -8.60 2.95
N LYS A 361 22.15 -9.87 2.72
CA LYS A 361 23.35 -10.51 3.28
C LYS A 361 24.61 -10.23 2.46
N ILE A 362 24.52 -10.20 1.14
CA ILE A 362 25.66 -10.05 0.23
C ILE A 362 26.11 -8.58 0.15
N LYS A 363 25.16 -7.64 0.13
CA LYS A 363 25.44 -6.19 0.15
C LYS A 363 24.87 -5.55 1.42
N PRO A 364 25.41 -5.89 2.61
CA PRO A 364 24.80 -5.49 3.86
C PRO A 364 24.87 -3.98 4.08
N ILE A 365 23.71 -3.36 4.27
CA ILE A 365 23.63 -2.03 4.85
C ILE A 365 23.91 -2.19 6.35
N LYS A 366 25.05 -1.65 6.79
CA LYS A 366 25.63 -1.92 8.12
C LYS A 366 24.74 -1.55 9.32
N ASN A 367 23.65 -0.80 9.15
CA ASN A 367 22.75 -0.45 10.25
C ASN A 367 21.29 -0.20 9.79
N ARG A 368 20.32 -0.86 10.45
CA ARG A 368 18.85 -0.73 10.20
C ARG A 368 18.36 0.69 10.39
N ASP A 369 18.78 1.36 11.46
CA ASP A 369 18.31 2.70 11.80
C ASP A 369 18.80 3.71 10.76
N VAL A 370 20.00 3.50 10.22
CA VAL A 370 20.56 4.32 9.15
C VAL A 370 19.74 4.17 7.85
N ARG A 371 19.32 2.95 7.48
CA ARG A 371 18.46 2.73 6.29
C ARG A 371 17.15 3.53 6.39
N LYS A 372 16.47 3.47 7.54
CA LYS A 372 15.22 4.20 7.77
C LYS A 372 15.41 5.72 7.63
N ILE A 373 16.51 6.25 8.17
CA ILE A 373 16.85 7.68 8.06
C ILE A 373 17.05 8.07 6.60
N LEU A 374 17.80 7.27 5.84
CA LEU A 374 18.13 7.58 4.46
C LEU A 374 16.89 7.50 3.55
N LEU A 375 16.00 6.52 3.79
CA LEU A 375 14.70 6.45 3.13
C LEU A 375 13.80 7.64 3.49
N PHE A 376 13.77 8.07 4.76
CA PHE A 376 13.05 9.28 5.16
C PHE A 376 13.57 10.55 4.46
N MET A 377 14.90 10.68 4.35
CA MET A 377 15.51 11.82 3.65
C MET A 377 15.15 11.79 2.17
N GLU A 378 15.19 10.62 1.54
CA GLU A 378 14.74 10.41 0.16
C GLU A 378 13.25 10.74 -0.02
N TYR A 379 12.39 10.31 0.91
CA TYR A 379 10.96 10.67 0.96
C TYR A 379 10.70 12.17 1.04
N LYS A 380 11.61 12.91 1.68
CA LYS A 380 11.60 14.37 1.75
C LYS A 380 12.37 15.03 0.61
N ASN A 381 12.69 14.28 -0.45
CA ASN A 381 13.44 14.75 -1.63
C ASN A 381 14.84 15.32 -1.29
N ILE A 382 15.44 14.87 -0.19
CA ILE A 382 16.78 15.24 0.25
C ILE A 382 17.77 14.18 -0.27
N LYS A 383 18.65 14.59 -1.18
CA LYS A 383 19.65 13.69 -1.75
C LYS A 383 20.76 13.41 -0.73
N VAL A 384 20.94 12.14 -0.39
CA VAL A 384 21.94 11.65 0.59
C VAL A 384 22.93 10.64 0.02
N SER A 385 22.62 10.09 -1.15
CA SER A 385 23.39 9.07 -1.85
C SER A 385 23.19 9.26 -3.36
N ASP A 386 24.14 8.80 -4.15
CA ASP A 386 23.99 8.74 -5.61
C ASP A 386 23.12 7.56 -6.08
N SER A 387 22.96 6.54 -5.23
CA SER A 387 22.05 5.42 -5.46
C SER A 387 21.05 5.29 -4.32
N SER A 388 19.79 5.13 -4.67
CA SER A 388 18.66 4.97 -3.75
C SER A 388 18.71 3.65 -3.00
N TYR A 389 18.20 3.66 -1.78
CA TYR A 389 18.05 2.44 -0.97
C TYR A 389 16.90 1.56 -1.45
N LEU A 390 16.05 2.06 -2.36
CA LEU A 390 15.00 1.33 -3.05
C LEU A 390 15.54 0.53 -4.26
N CYS A 391 16.86 0.54 -4.50
CA CYS A 391 17.50 -0.18 -5.60
C CYS A 391 18.27 -1.42 -5.13
N ILE A 392 18.39 -2.39 -6.04
CA ILE A 392 19.42 -3.43 -6.00
C ILE A 392 20.24 -3.28 -7.28
N GLY A 393 21.47 -2.78 -7.15
CA GLY A 393 22.30 -2.41 -8.30
C GLY A 393 21.64 -1.28 -9.09
N ASN A 394 21.44 -1.51 -10.39
CA ASN A 394 20.82 -0.55 -11.30
C ASN A 394 19.28 -0.64 -11.38
N THR A 395 18.66 -1.54 -10.62
CA THR A 395 17.23 -1.83 -10.77
C THR A 395 16.46 -1.49 -9.49
N PRO A 396 15.37 -0.71 -9.57
CA PRO A 396 14.44 -0.54 -8.44
C PRO A 396 13.84 -1.88 -8.01
N LYS A 397 13.71 -2.10 -6.70
CA LYS A 397 13.26 -3.39 -6.15
C LYS A 397 11.85 -3.80 -6.59
N HIS A 398 10.91 -2.85 -6.69
CA HIS A 398 9.55 -3.15 -7.17
C HIS A 398 9.56 -3.64 -8.62
N LYS A 399 10.52 -3.20 -9.45
CA LYS A 399 10.67 -3.71 -10.81
C LYS A 399 11.21 -5.14 -10.83
N ILE A 400 12.04 -5.53 -9.87
CA ILE A 400 12.50 -6.92 -9.74
C ILE A 400 11.31 -7.84 -9.43
N ILE A 401 10.41 -7.43 -8.53
CA ILE A 401 9.17 -8.16 -8.22
C ILE A 401 8.29 -8.31 -9.47
N ILE A 402 8.06 -7.21 -10.21
CA ILE A 402 7.28 -7.22 -11.45
C ILE A 402 7.90 -8.19 -12.47
N GLU A 403 9.21 -8.10 -12.73
CA GLU A 403 9.85 -8.95 -13.72
C GLU A 403 9.91 -10.42 -13.30
N TYR A 404 10.09 -10.71 -12.01
CA TYR A 404 9.97 -12.08 -11.49
C TYR A 404 8.56 -12.64 -11.68
N TYR A 405 7.52 -11.83 -11.42
CA TYR A 405 6.14 -12.24 -11.64
C TYR A 405 5.83 -12.50 -13.13
N LYS A 406 6.32 -11.63 -14.02
CA LYS A 406 6.20 -11.83 -15.48
C LYS A 406 6.87 -13.13 -15.92
N ARG A 407 8.08 -13.41 -15.43
CA ARG A 407 8.80 -14.66 -15.72
C ARG A 407 8.02 -15.88 -15.23
N TYR A 408 7.43 -15.82 -14.04
CA TYR A 408 6.57 -16.88 -13.52
C TYR A 408 5.38 -17.16 -14.45
N ILE A 409 4.70 -16.11 -14.89
CA ILE A 409 3.53 -16.26 -15.78
C ILE A 409 3.92 -16.89 -17.12
N GLU A 410 5.02 -16.44 -17.73
CA GLU A 410 5.49 -16.96 -19.03
C GLU A 410 6.05 -18.38 -18.93
N ALA A 411 6.80 -18.71 -17.88
CA ALA A 411 7.39 -20.04 -17.70
C ALA A 411 6.32 -21.16 -17.60
N TYR A 412 5.11 -20.81 -17.18
CA TYR A 412 3.97 -21.72 -17.04
C TYR A 412 2.80 -21.33 -17.95
N LYS A 413 3.09 -20.82 -19.14
CA LYS A 413 2.07 -20.51 -20.15
C LYS A 413 1.13 -21.69 -20.38
N ASN A 414 -0.17 -21.41 -20.46
CA ASN A 414 -1.27 -22.39 -20.61
C ASN A 414 -1.53 -23.33 -19.41
N ARG A 415 -0.79 -23.21 -18.30
CA ARG A 415 -1.03 -23.99 -17.06
C ARG A 415 -1.82 -23.18 -16.05
N ARG A 416 -2.65 -23.79 -15.19
CA ARG A 416 -3.34 -23.06 -14.12
C ARG A 416 -2.32 -22.50 -13.13
N LYS A 417 -2.48 -21.22 -12.78
CA LYS A 417 -1.55 -20.47 -11.92
C LYS A 417 -2.30 -19.76 -10.81
N PHE A 418 -1.79 -19.87 -9.59
CA PHE A 418 -2.16 -19.01 -8.47
C PHE A 418 -0.93 -18.19 -8.10
N GLY A 419 -0.93 -16.90 -8.36
CA GLY A 419 0.16 -16.00 -8.03
C GLY A 419 -0.30 -14.91 -7.07
N MET A 420 0.46 -14.66 -6.02
CA MET A 420 0.26 -13.50 -5.15
C MET A 420 1.55 -12.73 -4.99
N SER A 421 1.58 -11.51 -5.50
CA SER A 421 2.70 -10.58 -5.37
C SER A 421 2.30 -9.38 -4.53
N PHE A 422 3.10 -9.05 -3.52
CA PHE A 422 2.79 -8.06 -2.50
C PHE A 422 3.98 -7.15 -2.24
N ASN A 423 3.90 -5.89 -2.66
CA ASN A 423 4.97 -4.92 -2.54
C ASN A 423 4.86 -4.16 -1.21
N THR A 424 5.79 -4.41 -0.29
CA THR A 424 5.77 -3.87 1.07
C THR A 424 6.57 -2.58 1.18
N GLU A 425 7.76 -2.54 0.57
CA GLU A 425 8.74 -1.49 0.88
C GLU A 425 8.29 -0.08 0.46
N LEU A 426 7.57 0.05 -0.67
CA LEU A 426 7.06 1.35 -1.12
C LEU A 426 5.89 1.86 -0.29
N GLY A 427 5.16 0.98 0.40
CA GLY A 427 3.88 1.34 1.04
C GLY A 427 3.91 1.45 2.55
N HIS A 428 4.72 0.62 3.22
CA HIS A 428 4.66 0.44 4.67
C HIS A 428 4.80 1.76 5.47
N ASP A 429 5.78 2.60 5.13
CA ASP A 429 6.12 3.81 5.90
C ASP A 429 5.70 5.13 5.21
N TYR A 430 5.54 5.14 3.89
CA TYR A 430 5.58 6.38 3.09
C TYR A 430 4.51 6.45 2.00
N ILE A 431 3.38 7.11 2.29
CA ILE A 431 2.22 7.16 1.38
C ILE A 431 2.48 7.80 0.00
N ASN A 432 3.54 8.59 -0.17
CA ASN A 432 3.85 9.20 -1.48
C ASN A 432 4.78 8.33 -2.35
N PHE A 433 5.42 7.30 -1.80
CA PHE A 433 6.32 6.42 -2.57
C PHE A 433 5.60 5.54 -3.59
N TYR A 434 4.28 5.35 -3.48
CA TYR A 434 3.50 4.66 -4.53
C TYR A 434 3.62 5.34 -5.91
N GLN A 435 3.85 6.66 -5.95
CA GLN A 435 4.07 7.41 -7.20
C GLN A 435 5.24 6.84 -8.03
N LEU A 436 6.24 6.27 -7.35
CA LEU A 436 7.43 5.69 -7.97
C LEU A 436 7.12 4.42 -8.77
N ALA A 437 5.99 3.76 -8.50
CA ALA A 437 5.58 2.52 -9.17
C ALA A 437 4.34 2.68 -10.08
N ASP A 438 3.74 3.87 -10.18
CA ASP A 438 2.50 4.07 -10.95
C ASP A 438 2.70 3.71 -12.43
N LYS A 439 3.75 4.25 -13.06
CA LYS A 439 4.05 3.96 -14.46
C LYS A 439 4.40 2.47 -14.68
N ASP A 440 5.25 1.91 -13.84
CA ASP A 440 5.69 0.51 -13.96
C ASP A 440 4.51 -0.47 -13.75
N SER A 441 3.56 -0.13 -12.87
CA SER A 441 2.32 -0.89 -12.66
C SER A 441 1.43 -0.88 -13.90
N VAL A 442 1.27 0.27 -14.54
CA VAL A 442 0.54 0.37 -15.81
C VAL A 442 1.20 -0.45 -16.91
N GLU A 443 2.54 -0.43 -16.99
CA GLU A 443 3.28 -1.23 -17.98
C GLU A 443 3.10 -2.73 -17.73
N PHE A 444 3.11 -3.17 -16.47
CA PHE A 444 2.78 -4.54 -16.09
C PHE A 444 1.34 -4.92 -16.48
N LEU A 445 0.35 -4.10 -16.16
CA LEU A 445 -1.06 -4.34 -16.50
C LEU A 445 -1.29 -4.36 -18.01
N LYS A 446 -0.63 -3.47 -18.76
CA LYS A 446 -0.65 -3.48 -20.22
C LYS A 446 -0.08 -4.75 -20.78
N TRP A 447 1.06 -5.19 -20.27
CA TRP A 447 1.66 -6.46 -20.68
C TRP A 447 0.68 -7.62 -20.41
N MET A 448 0.15 -7.73 -19.18
CA MET A 448 -0.84 -8.76 -18.82
C MET A 448 -2.02 -8.83 -19.80
N HIS A 449 -2.57 -7.68 -20.17
CA HIS A 449 -3.72 -7.58 -21.07
C HIS A 449 -3.35 -7.87 -22.54
N GLN A 450 -2.27 -7.28 -23.04
CA GLN A 450 -1.92 -7.31 -24.47
C GLN A 450 -1.33 -8.66 -24.90
N THR A 451 -0.73 -9.43 -23.99
CA THR A 451 -0.18 -10.75 -24.30
C THR A 451 -1.16 -11.90 -24.06
N GLY A 452 -2.42 -11.60 -23.70
CA GLY A 452 -3.45 -12.60 -23.43
C GLY A 452 -3.33 -13.29 -22.06
N ASN A 453 -2.46 -12.80 -21.17
CA ASN A 453 -2.28 -13.38 -19.83
C ASN A 453 -3.51 -13.17 -18.92
N LEU A 454 -4.47 -12.33 -19.32
CA LEU A 454 -5.77 -12.15 -18.66
C LEU A 454 -6.92 -12.93 -19.30
N ASP A 455 -6.71 -13.60 -20.43
CA ASP A 455 -7.80 -14.20 -21.22
C ASP A 455 -8.55 -15.27 -20.44
N ASN A 456 -7.83 -16.09 -19.65
CA ASN A 456 -8.37 -17.12 -18.76
C ASN A 456 -7.92 -16.91 -17.32
N ALA A 457 -7.95 -15.67 -16.83
CA ALA A 457 -7.51 -15.37 -15.47
C ALA A 457 -8.33 -14.28 -14.78
N ILE A 458 -8.56 -14.46 -13.49
CA ILE A 458 -9.01 -13.40 -12.60
C ILE A 458 -7.79 -12.65 -12.10
N PHE A 459 -7.84 -11.33 -12.19
CA PHE A 459 -6.78 -10.46 -11.70
C PHE A 459 -7.31 -9.56 -10.59
N VAL A 460 -6.54 -9.45 -9.51
CA VAL A 460 -6.90 -8.69 -8.32
C VAL A 460 -5.78 -7.69 -8.02
N PHE A 461 -6.11 -6.41 -8.06
CA PHE A 461 -5.28 -5.32 -7.57
C PHE A 461 -5.73 -4.94 -6.17
N PHE A 462 -4.86 -5.06 -5.16
CA PHE A 462 -5.32 -4.98 -3.76
C PHE A 462 -4.29 -4.46 -2.77
N SER A 463 -4.79 -4.16 -1.58
CA SER A 463 -4.05 -3.98 -0.34
C SER A 463 -4.73 -4.76 0.80
N ASP A 464 -3.98 -4.99 1.87
CA ASP A 464 -4.41 -5.64 3.10
C ASP A 464 -5.06 -4.65 4.09
N HIS A 465 -4.53 -3.43 4.17
CA HIS A 465 -5.04 -2.31 4.95
C HIS A 465 -4.70 -0.95 4.30
N GLY A 466 -5.21 0.15 4.87
CA GLY A 466 -4.74 1.50 4.53
C GLY A 466 -3.54 1.93 5.40
N PRO A 467 -3.09 3.20 5.32
CA PRO A 467 -1.94 3.65 6.09
C PRO A 467 -2.15 3.59 7.59
N ARG A 468 -1.18 3.00 8.30
CA ARG A 468 -1.12 2.90 9.76
C ARG A 468 -0.13 3.86 10.41
N TYR A 469 0.87 4.32 9.65
CA TYR A 469 1.98 5.12 10.17
C TYR A 469 2.05 6.51 9.53
N SER A 470 0.89 7.12 9.30
CA SER A 470 0.79 8.49 8.77
C SER A 470 -0.12 9.35 9.62
N GLU A 471 0.28 10.60 9.85
CA GLU A 471 -0.52 11.61 10.57
C GLU A 471 -1.86 11.88 9.88
N ILE A 472 -2.02 11.50 8.60
CA ILE A 472 -3.29 11.57 7.87
C ILE A 472 -4.43 10.87 8.64
N GLN A 473 -4.15 9.79 9.40
CA GLN A 473 -5.15 9.06 10.20
C GLN A 473 -5.79 9.90 11.30
N ASN A 474 -5.17 11.02 11.70
CA ASN A 474 -5.76 11.96 12.63
C ASN A 474 -6.84 12.82 11.98
N THR A 475 -7.05 12.74 10.67
CA THR A 475 -8.19 13.36 9.98
C THR A 475 -9.35 12.36 9.87
N ASN A 476 -10.59 12.84 9.75
CA ASN A 476 -11.76 11.96 9.56
C ASN A 476 -11.65 11.12 8.29
N ILE A 477 -11.13 11.72 7.20
CA ILE A 477 -10.91 11.04 5.92
C ILE A 477 -9.82 9.99 6.07
N GLY A 478 -8.67 10.35 6.63
CA GLY A 478 -7.54 9.45 6.78
C GLY A 478 -7.83 8.28 7.71
N ARG A 479 -8.67 8.47 8.74
CA ARG A 479 -9.14 7.38 9.61
C ARG A 479 -9.87 6.30 8.82
N VAL A 480 -10.90 6.68 8.06
CA VAL A 480 -11.66 5.71 7.23
C VAL A 480 -10.78 5.13 6.13
N THR A 481 -9.92 5.97 5.54
CA THR A 481 -8.92 5.56 4.55
C THR A 481 -8.00 4.46 5.08
N GLY A 482 -7.63 4.50 6.37
CA GLY A 482 -6.85 3.45 7.04
C GLY A 482 -7.59 2.13 7.26
N LEU A 483 -8.93 2.13 7.18
CA LEU A 483 -9.81 0.97 7.35
C LEU A 483 -10.21 0.32 6.02
N MET A 484 -10.16 1.09 4.93
CA MET A 484 -10.69 0.70 3.61
C MET A 484 -9.57 0.64 2.55
N PRO A 485 -8.83 -0.49 2.49
CA PRO A 485 -7.80 -0.71 1.47
C PRO A 485 -8.36 -0.70 0.05
N ILE A 486 -7.51 -0.46 -0.95
CA ILE A 486 -7.89 -0.68 -2.34
C ILE A 486 -8.17 -2.16 -2.59
N PHE A 487 -9.25 -2.45 -3.31
CA PHE A 487 -9.55 -3.78 -3.81
C PHE A 487 -10.30 -3.67 -5.13
N THR A 488 -9.66 -4.14 -6.19
CA THR A 488 -10.17 -4.07 -7.56
C THR A 488 -10.03 -5.44 -8.22
N VAL A 489 -11.12 -5.91 -8.84
CA VAL A 489 -11.19 -7.24 -9.47
C VAL A 489 -11.47 -7.11 -10.95
N TYR A 490 -10.64 -7.74 -11.78
CA TYR A 490 -10.88 -7.99 -13.18
C TYR A 490 -11.39 -9.42 -13.38
N VAL A 491 -12.44 -9.57 -14.18
CA VAL A 491 -13.02 -10.86 -14.57
C VAL A 491 -13.03 -10.96 -16.11
N PRO A 492 -12.57 -12.10 -16.69
CA PRO A 492 -12.54 -12.30 -18.14
C PRO A 492 -13.89 -12.06 -18.82
N LYS A 493 -13.83 -11.54 -20.05
CA LYS A 493 -15.04 -11.20 -20.83
C LYS A 493 -15.95 -12.41 -21.04
N HIS A 494 -15.39 -13.58 -21.33
CA HIS A 494 -16.17 -14.80 -21.58
C HIS A 494 -16.94 -15.25 -20.32
N ILE A 495 -16.38 -15.09 -19.11
CA ILE A 495 -17.10 -15.36 -17.86
C ILE A 495 -18.28 -14.41 -17.69
N LYS A 496 -18.07 -13.10 -17.91
CA LYS A 496 -19.16 -12.10 -17.82
C LYS A 496 -20.29 -12.36 -18.82
N GLN A 497 -19.95 -12.83 -20.02
CA GLN A 497 -20.93 -13.15 -21.07
C GLN A 497 -21.69 -14.44 -20.77
N ARG A 498 -21.01 -15.48 -20.30
CA ARG A 498 -21.60 -16.78 -19.98
C ARG A 498 -22.42 -16.75 -18.69
N TYR A 499 -22.00 -15.96 -17.71
CA TYR A 499 -22.63 -15.83 -16.39
C TYR A 499 -22.98 -14.36 -16.11
N PRO A 500 -24.02 -13.80 -16.77
CA PRO A 500 -24.37 -12.38 -16.64
C PRO A 500 -24.77 -11.98 -15.21
N GLN A 501 -25.23 -12.93 -14.39
CA GLN A 501 -25.48 -12.72 -12.96
C GLN A 501 -24.21 -12.31 -12.20
N ILE A 502 -23.04 -12.85 -12.55
CA ILE A 502 -21.77 -12.50 -11.91
C ILE A 502 -21.46 -11.03 -12.17
N HIS A 503 -21.60 -10.59 -13.42
CA HIS A 503 -21.40 -9.19 -13.79
C HIS A 503 -22.31 -8.24 -12.99
N ASN A 504 -23.61 -8.55 -12.94
CA ASN A 504 -24.59 -7.74 -12.23
C ASN A 504 -24.36 -7.72 -10.71
N ASN A 505 -23.95 -8.85 -10.13
CA ASN A 505 -23.64 -8.93 -8.71
C ASN A 505 -22.38 -8.14 -8.37
N LEU A 506 -21.30 -8.30 -9.15
CA LEU A 506 -20.08 -7.52 -8.96
C LEU A 506 -20.33 -6.01 -9.02
N LEU A 507 -21.11 -5.54 -10.02
CA LEU A 507 -21.50 -4.12 -10.12
C LEU A 507 -22.28 -3.61 -8.91
N LYS A 508 -23.15 -4.43 -8.31
CA LYS A 508 -23.86 -4.04 -7.08
C LYS A 508 -22.93 -4.08 -5.88
N ASN A 509 -22.10 -5.11 -5.79
CA ASN A 509 -21.22 -5.39 -4.67
C ASN A 509 -20.10 -4.35 -4.53
N THR A 510 -19.75 -3.60 -5.58
CA THR A 510 -18.80 -2.49 -5.47
C THR A 510 -19.24 -1.43 -4.45
N GLU A 511 -20.55 -1.31 -4.22
CA GLU A 511 -21.17 -0.38 -3.27
C GLU A 511 -21.71 -1.11 -2.01
N ARG A 512 -21.19 -2.31 -1.69
CA ARG A 512 -21.58 -3.10 -0.52
C ARG A 512 -20.40 -3.34 0.41
N LEU A 513 -20.70 -3.56 1.70
CA LEU A 513 -19.71 -3.91 2.70
C LEU A 513 -19.14 -5.30 2.38
N THR A 514 -17.86 -5.34 2.00
CA THR A 514 -17.14 -6.55 1.65
C THR A 514 -15.85 -6.65 2.45
N THR A 515 -15.34 -7.87 2.61
CA THR A 515 -14.17 -8.18 3.43
C THR A 515 -13.31 -9.26 2.79
N VAL A 516 -12.14 -9.50 3.38
CA VAL A 516 -11.25 -10.63 3.05
C VAL A 516 -11.95 -12.00 3.05
N PHE A 517 -12.99 -12.19 3.87
CA PHE A 517 -13.73 -13.47 3.92
C PHE A 517 -14.56 -13.70 2.66
N ASP A 518 -15.11 -12.64 2.08
CA ASP A 518 -15.87 -12.71 0.82
C ASP A 518 -14.94 -13.07 -0.35
N VAL A 519 -13.72 -12.52 -0.34
CA VAL A 519 -12.67 -12.84 -1.30
C VAL A 519 -12.29 -14.32 -1.18
N HIS A 520 -12.10 -14.83 0.04
CA HIS A 520 -11.79 -16.24 0.26
C HIS A 520 -12.85 -17.18 -0.32
N GLU A 521 -14.14 -16.90 -0.08
CA GLU A 521 -15.24 -17.69 -0.67
C GLU A 521 -15.26 -17.60 -2.20
N THR A 522 -14.95 -16.42 -2.75
CA THR A 522 -14.81 -16.24 -4.21
C THR A 522 -13.68 -17.11 -4.78
N LEU A 523 -12.53 -17.19 -4.09
CA LEU A 523 -11.41 -18.02 -4.52
C LEU A 523 -11.77 -19.52 -4.53
N LYS A 524 -12.59 -19.97 -3.58
CA LYS A 524 -13.09 -21.35 -3.56
C LYS A 524 -13.98 -21.64 -4.77
N ASP A 525 -14.84 -20.70 -5.17
CA ASP A 525 -15.66 -20.82 -6.37
C ASP A 525 -14.78 -20.90 -7.64
N VAL A 526 -13.78 -20.03 -7.77
CA VAL A 526 -12.85 -20.02 -8.92
C VAL A 526 -12.05 -21.32 -9.02
N MET A 527 -11.51 -21.80 -7.89
CA MET A 527 -10.74 -23.03 -7.84
C MET A 527 -11.56 -24.24 -8.34
N LYS A 528 -12.83 -24.29 -7.95
CA LYS A 528 -13.80 -25.34 -8.30
C LYS A 528 -14.52 -25.11 -9.64
N SER A 529 -14.24 -24.01 -10.32
CA SER A 529 -14.96 -23.58 -11.53
C SER A 529 -16.48 -23.49 -11.33
N ASN A 530 -16.89 -23.11 -10.11
CA ASN A 530 -18.28 -23.01 -9.70
C ASN A 530 -18.78 -21.58 -9.90
N PHE A 531 -19.34 -21.29 -11.07
CA PHE A 531 -19.83 -19.96 -11.44
C PHE A 531 -21.36 -19.88 -11.53
N ASP A 532 -22.02 -21.04 -11.48
CA ASP A 532 -23.47 -21.14 -11.50
C ASP A 532 -23.97 -21.25 -10.05
N HIS A 533 -24.51 -20.15 -9.53
CA HIS A 533 -25.00 -20.06 -8.17
C HIS A 533 -26.50 -19.81 -8.17
N SER A 534 -27.26 -20.87 -7.90
CA SER A 534 -28.70 -20.84 -7.68
C SER A 534 -29.07 -20.85 -6.19
N GLU A 535 -28.11 -21.16 -5.31
CA GLU A 535 -28.36 -21.31 -3.88
C GLU A 535 -28.63 -19.96 -3.19
N PRO A 536 -29.56 -19.93 -2.21
CA PRO A 536 -29.82 -18.75 -1.40
C PRO A 536 -28.57 -18.31 -0.64
N VAL A 537 -28.32 -17.00 -0.60
CA VAL A 537 -27.27 -16.41 0.23
C VAL A 537 -27.77 -16.32 1.66
N ASP A 538 -27.05 -16.93 2.61
CA ASP A 538 -27.23 -16.61 4.02
C ASP A 538 -26.70 -15.20 4.28
N LYS A 539 -27.61 -14.27 4.59
CA LYS A 539 -27.30 -12.86 4.83
C LYS A 539 -26.42 -12.62 6.07
N HIS A 540 -26.34 -13.60 6.97
CA HIS A 540 -25.51 -13.56 8.17
C HIS A 540 -24.20 -14.36 8.03
N ALA A 541 -23.93 -14.90 6.84
CA ALA A 541 -22.67 -15.57 6.59
C ALA A 541 -21.50 -14.59 6.69
N ARG A 542 -20.46 -15.00 7.43
CA ARG A 542 -19.20 -14.23 7.56
C ARG A 542 -18.58 -13.91 6.21
N GLY A 543 -18.51 -14.91 5.33
CA GLY A 543 -17.98 -14.77 3.97
C GLY A 543 -19.06 -15.15 2.96
N ILE A 544 -19.28 -14.26 2.00
CA ILE A 544 -20.18 -14.45 0.86
C ILE A 544 -19.35 -14.16 -0.39
N SER A 545 -19.25 -15.13 -1.30
CA SER A 545 -18.55 -14.94 -2.57
C SER A 545 -19.03 -13.69 -3.30
N LEU A 546 -18.08 -12.92 -3.86
CA LEU A 546 -18.33 -11.69 -4.59
C LEU A 546 -19.12 -11.91 -5.89
N PHE A 547 -19.23 -13.18 -6.35
CA PHE A 547 -20.08 -13.57 -7.47
C PHE A 547 -21.57 -13.70 -7.11
N ARG A 548 -21.90 -13.66 -5.82
CA ARG A 548 -23.26 -13.68 -5.27
C ARG A 548 -23.65 -12.27 -4.76
N PRO A 549 -24.95 -11.95 -4.64
CA PRO A 549 -25.37 -10.64 -4.15
C PRO A 549 -25.02 -10.47 -2.66
N ILE A 550 -24.22 -9.46 -2.34
CA ILE A 550 -23.94 -9.07 -0.95
C ILE A 550 -25.13 -8.23 -0.44
N PRO A 551 -25.72 -8.57 0.73
CA PRO A 551 -26.89 -7.86 1.25
C PRO A 551 -26.62 -6.36 1.49
N GLU A 552 -27.57 -5.51 1.09
CA GLU A 552 -27.55 -4.07 1.37
C GLU A 552 -27.61 -3.76 2.87
N THR A 553 -28.28 -4.62 3.64
CA THR A 553 -28.47 -4.47 5.07
C THR A 553 -27.32 -5.07 5.90
N ARG A 554 -26.23 -5.53 5.25
CA ARG A 554 -25.12 -6.19 5.96
C ARG A 554 -24.44 -5.21 6.90
N SER A 555 -24.31 -5.61 8.17
CA SER A 555 -23.62 -4.85 9.21
C SER A 555 -22.16 -5.28 9.35
N CYS A 556 -21.35 -4.48 10.05
CA CYS A 556 -19.98 -4.89 10.43
C CYS A 556 -19.99 -6.17 11.27
N TYR A 557 -21.00 -6.35 12.11
CA TYR A 557 -21.18 -7.56 12.91
C TYR A 557 -21.43 -8.79 12.04
N ASP A 558 -22.32 -8.71 11.05
CA ASP A 558 -22.57 -9.82 10.10
C ASP A 558 -21.32 -10.16 9.28
N ALA A 559 -20.54 -9.14 8.91
CA ALA A 559 -19.30 -9.28 8.17
C ALA A 559 -18.08 -9.69 9.03
N ASP A 560 -18.28 -9.93 10.33
CA ASP A 560 -17.23 -10.28 11.29
C ASP A 560 -16.09 -9.24 11.38
N ILE A 561 -16.45 -7.96 11.29
CA ILE A 561 -15.53 -6.81 11.41
C ILE A 561 -15.60 -6.28 12.85
N PRO A 562 -14.50 -6.31 13.61
CA PRO A 562 -14.44 -5.72 14.95
C PRO A 562 -14.74 -4.22 14.95
N GLU A 563 -15.22 -3.70 16.07
CA GLU A 563 -15.62 -2.29 16.24
C GLU A 563 -14.52 -1.27 15.92
N HIS A 564 -13.26 -1.64 16.13
CA HIS A 564 -12.11 -0.79 15.81
C HIS A 564 -11.84 -0.68 14.30
N TYR A 565 -12.35 -1.64 13.53
CA TYR A 565 -12.11 -1.72 12.09
C TYR A 565 -13.37 -1.48 11.26
N CYS A 566 -14.52 -1.20 11.90
CA CYS A 566 -15.77 -0.91 11.23
C CYS A 566 -15.80 0.54 10.67
N PRO A 567 -15.74 0.76 9.34
CA PRO A 567 -15.70 2.08 8.73
C PRO A 567 -17.08 2.75 8.67
N CYS A 568 -18.14 1.99 8.93
CA CYS A 568 -19.50 2.38 8.62
C CYS A 568 -19.97 3.57 9.45
N TYR A 569 -20.62 4.52 8.81
CA TYR A 569 -21.34 5.58 9.50
C TYR A 569 -22.73 5.08 9.92
N ALA A 570 -23.31 5.74 10.93
CA ALA A 570 -24.73 5.61 11.18
C ALA A 570 -25.50 6.71 10.46
N SER A 571 -26.72 6.37 10.11
CA SER A 571 -27.71 7.29 9.58
C SER A 571 -28.91 7.40 10.50
N GLU A 572 -29.37 8.62 10.73
CA GLU A 572 -30.59 8.95 11.45
C GLU A 572 -31.51 9.72 10.49
N ASP A 573 -32.71 9.22 10.23
CA ASP A 573 -33.64 9.91 9.32
C ASP A 573 -34.07 11.27 9.90
N ILE A 574 -34.16 12.27 9.02
CA ILE A 574 -34.56 13.64 9.38
C ILE A 574 -35.89 13.96 8.71
N ASP A 575 -36.73 14.70 9.43
CA ASP A 575 -37.91 15.32 8.85
C ASP A 575 -37.55 16.17 7.62
N ILE A 576 -38.13 15.79 6.49
CA ILE A 576 -37.94 16.44 5.18
C ILE A 576 -38.43 17.90 5.18
N ASN A 577 -39.29 18.28 6.12
CA ASN A 577 -39.82 19.64 6.26
C ASN A 577 -38.87 20.59 7.01
N ASN A 578 -37.74 20.08 7.51
CA ASN A 578 -36.74 20.91 8.16
C ASN A 578 -36.20 21.98 7.17
N LYS A 579 -36.16 23.25 7.59
CA LYS A 579 -35.67 24.36 6.75
C LYS A 579 -34.27 24.11 6.19
N ARG A 580 -33.38 23.47 6.96
CA ARG A 580 -32.02 23.12 6.50
C ARG A 580 -32.05 22.09 5.38
N VAL A 581 -32.97 21.13 5.45
CA VAL A 581 -33.16 20.12 4.39
C VAL A 581 -33.52 20.76 3.07
N GLN A 582 -34.44 21.73 3.09
CA GLN A 582 -34.85 22.44 1.88
C GLN A 582 -33.67 23.23 1.28
N ILE A 583 -32.88 23.93 2.10
CA ILE A 583 -31.68 24.65 1.64
C ILE A 583 -30.68 23.69 0.99
N MET A 584 -30.43 22.54 1.61
CA MET A 584 -29.55 21.49 1.07
C MET A 584 -30.06 20.94 -0.27
N ALA A 585 -31.37 20.70 -0.39
CA ALA A 585 -31.99 20.23 -1.61
C ALA A 585 -31.86 21.23 -2.76
N TYR A 586 -32.08 22.53 -2.50
CA TYR A 586 -31.86 23.58 -3.49
C TYR A 586 -30.39 23.71 -3.88
N ALA A 587 -29.45 23.62 -2.93
CA ALA A 587 -28.03 23.63 -3.22
C ALA A 587 -27.62 22.46 -4.12
N LEU A 588 -28.14 21.25 -3.89
CA LEU A 588 -27.89 20.08 -4.73
C LEU A 588 -28.40 20.29 -6.17
N VAL A 589 -29.65 20.74 -6.34
CA VAL A 589 -30.19 20.99 -7.69
C VAL A 589 -29.42 22.10 -8.40
N THR A 590 -29.02 23.15 -7.68
CA THR A 590 -28.18 24.23 -8.21
C THR A 590 -26.83 23.70 -8.68
N LYS A 591 -26.20 22.80 -7.93
CA LYS A 591 -24.96 22.12 -8.32
C LYS A 591 -25.16 21.27 -9.59
N ILE A 592 -26.27 20.54 -9.71
CA ILE A 592 -26.60 19.76 -10.90
C ILE A 592 -26.72 20.67 -12.13
N ASN A 593 -27.46 21.78 -12.02
CA ASN A 593 -27.58 22.74 -13.12
C ASN A 593 -26.25 23.38 -13.49
N LYS A 594 -25.36 23.64 -12.51
CA LYS A 594 -24.00 24.11 -12.76
C LYS A 594 -23.15 23.08 -13.54
N LEU A 595 -23.33 21.77 -13.31
CA LEU A 595 -22.68 20.74 -14.12
C LEU A 595 -23.16 20.76 -15.59
N LEU A 596 -24.39 21.19 -15.81
CA LEU A 596 -25.03 21.29 -17.14
C LEU A 596 -24.86 22.67 -17.79
N GLU A 597 -24.16 23.62 -17.16
CA GLU A 597 -24.10 25.03 -17.59
C GLU A 597 -23.59 25.18 -19.04
N ARG A 598 -22.58 24.38 -19.44
CA ARG A 598 -22.05 24.36 -20.82
C ARG A 598 -22.97 23.71 -21.86
N HIS A 599 -24.08 23.14 -21.41
CA HIS A 599 -25.11 22.50 -22.23
C HIS A 599 -26.51 23.09 -21.94
N ALA A 600 -26.57 24.29 -21.36
CA ALA A 600 -27.82 24.97 -21.02
C ALA A 600 -28.65 25.33 -22.26
N ASP A 601 -28.07 25.29 -23.46
CA ASP A 601 -28.78 25.40 -24.74
C ASP A 601 -29.63 24.16 -25.04
N LYS A 602 -29.20 22.97 -24.63
CA LYS A 602 -29.82 21.66 -24.93
C LYS A 602 -30.56 21.04 -23.75
N CYS A 603 -30.06 21.23 -22.54
CA CYS A 603 -30.65 20.71 -21.32
C CYS A 603 -31.55 21.75 -20.67
N VAL A 604 -32.70 21.32 -20.16
CA VAL A 604 -33.61 22.14 -19.34
C VAL A 604 -32.93 22.43 -17.99
N ASN A 605 -33.12 23.65 -17.49
CA ASN A 605 -32.75 24.00 -16.12
C ASN A 605 -33.67 23.27 -15.13
N LEU A 606 -33.13 22.32 -14.37
CA LEU A 606 -33.91 21.49 -13.47
C LEU A 606 -34.37 22.30 -12.25
N VAL A 607 -35.57 22.02 -11.78
CA VAL A 607 -36.10 22.56 -10.52
C VAL A 607 -36.31 21.44 -9.51
N LEU A 608 -36.17 21.77 -8.23
CA LEU A 608 -36.49 20.84 -7.15
C LEU A 608 -37.98 20.49 -7.22
N GLY A 609 -38.28 19.20 -7.35
CA GLY A 609 -39.64 18.67 -7.31
C GLY A 609 -40.03 18.34 -5.88
N ASN A 610 -39.42 17.28 -5.33
CA ASN A 610 -39.68 16.79 -3.98
C ASN A 610 -38.38 16.38 -3.29
N VAL A 611 -38.33 16.52 -1.97
CA VAL A 611 -37.34 15.82 -1.14
C VAL A 611 -37.93 14.48 -0.74
N ILE A 612 -37.31 13.38 -1.19
CA ILE A 612 -37.83 12.02 -0.96
C ILE A 612 -37.39 11.50 0.41
N LYS A 613 -36.09 11.63 0.70
CA LYS A 613 -35.49 11.12 1.93
C LYS A 613 -34.30 11.97 2.33
N VAL A 614 -34.14 12.18 3.63
CA VAL A 614 -32.92 12.74 4.21
C VAL A 614 -32.52 11.93 5.42
N SER A 615 -31.22 11.63 5.52
CA SER A 615 -30.66 11.06 6.73
C SER A 615 -29.43 11.85 7.17
N LYS A 616 -29.35 12.19 8.46
CA LYS A 616 -28.14 12.69 9.11
C LYS A 616 -27.15 11.55 9.22
N VAL A 617 -26.00 11.68 8.60
CA VAL A 617 -24.92 10.70 8.67
C VAL A 617 -23.87 11.20 9.65
N LYS A 618 -23.63 10.42 10.70
CA LYS A 618 -22.64 10.72 11.74
C LYS A 618 -21.57 9.64 11.75
N SER A 619 -20.34 10.08 11.91
CA SER A 619 -19.24 9.22 12.30
C SER A 619 -19.51 8.70 13.72
N ASN A 620 -19.92 7.44 13.85
CA ASN A 620 -20.09 6.75 15.14
C ASN A 620 -18.75 6.40 15.83
N PHE A 621 -17.68 7.07 15.44
CA PHE A 621 -16.35 6.88 16.01
C PHE A 621 -16.20 7.65 17.32
N GLU A 622 -15.92 6.92 18.39
CA GLU A 622 -15.52 7.49 19.67
C GLU A 622 -14.03 7.26 19.92
N ARG A 623 -13.35 8.30 20.40
CA ARG A 623 -11.92 8.25 20.75
C ARG A 623 -11.72 7.36 21.96
N ASP A 624 -10.96 6.29 21.81
CA ASP A 624 -10.60 5.37 22.87
C ASP A 624 -9.27 5.79 23.52
N LYS A 625 -9.35 6.62 24.55
CA LYS A 625 -8.18 7.12 25.29
C LYS A 625 -7.43 6.01 26.03
N SER A 626 -8.06 4.86 26.30
CA SER A 626 -7.40 3.77 27.04
C SER A 626 -6.26 3.11 26.26
N LYS A 627 -6.31 3.19 24.92
CA LYS A 627 -5.26 2.69 24.01
C LYS A 627 -4.19 3.73 23.69
N GLU A 628 -4.31 4.95 24.18
CA GLU A 628 -3.31 5.99 23.97
C GLU A 628 -2.21 5.87 25.03
N GLU A 629 -1.05 5.33 24.63
CA GLU A 629 0.00 4.94 25.58
C GLU A 629 0.71 6.11 26.27
N ARG A 630 0.62 7.37 25.76
CA ARG A 630 1.36 8.52 26.31
C ARG A 630 0.66 9.87 26.09
N PHE A 631 0.85 10.76 27.05
CA PHE A 631 0.51 12.18 26.94
C PHE A 631 1.42 12.89 25.92
N SER A 632 0.84 13.75 25.08
CA SER A 632 1.55 14.79 24.35
C SER A 632 0.71 16.06 24.34
N ILE A 633 1.38 17.21 24.24
CA ILE A 633 0.70 18.50 24.17
C ILE A 633 -0.23 18.54 22.94
N ARG A 634 0.22 18.01 21.79
CA ARG A 634 -0.57 17.91 20.56
C ARG A 634 -1.82 17.02 20.74
N SER A 635 -1.73 15.94 21.51
CA SER A 635 -2.85 15.06 21.86
C SER A 635 -3.88 15.72 22.78
N TYR A 636 -3.42 16.58 23.70
CA TYR A 636 -4.25 17.30 24.65
C TYR A 636 -5.07 18.42 23.98
N ILE A 637 -4.47 19.13 23.03
CA ILE A 637 -5.13 20.21 22.27
C ILE A 637 -5.90 19.71 21.04
N TYR A 638 -5.85 18.40 20.75
CA TYR A 638 -6.56 17.82 19.61
C TYR A 638 -8.07 17.87 19.86
N ASN A 639 -8.78 18.63 19.03
CA ASN A 639 -10.23 18.66 18.99
C ASN A 639 -10.74 17.72 17.90
N ASN A 640 -11.71 16.89 18.26
CA ASN A 640 -12.33 15.97 17.30
C ASN A 640 -13.22 16.80 16.37
N GLU A 641 -12.92 16.76 15.07
CA GLU A 641 -13.70 17.47 14.07
C GLU A 641 -15.05 16.78 13.92
N GLN A 642 -16.13 17.43 14.39
CA GLN A 642 -17.50 16.93 14.23
C GLN A 642 -17.96 17.17 12.80
N ASP A 643 -17.68 16.21 11.93
CA ASP A 643 -18.13 16.22 10.56
C ASP A 643 -19.59 15.71 10.51
N THR A 644 -20.52 16.62 10.21
CA THR A 644 -21.93 16.29 10.02
C THR A 644 -22.25 16.23 8.54
N ARG A 645 -22.70 15.05 8.09
CA ARG A 645 -23.08 14.83 6.70
C ARG A 645 -24.56 14.53 6.59
N TYR A 646 -25.12 14.78 5.42
CA TYR A 646 -26.50 14.45 5.11
C TYR A 646 -26.54 13.65 3.82
N LEU A 647 -27.18 12.48 3.85
CA LEU A 647 -27.52 11.73 2.64
C LEU A 647 -28.89 12.19 2.17
N LEU A 648 -28.93 12.81 0.99
CA LEU A 648 -30.12 13.45 0.45
C LEU A 648 -30.58 12.72 -0.81
N VAL A 649 -31.86 12.35 -0.85
CA VAL A 649 -32.52 11.87 -2.06
C VAL A 649 -33.56 12.89 -2.49
N VAL A 650 -33.37 13.48 -3.66
CA VAL A 650 -34.27 14.49 -4.24
C VAL A 650 -34.83 14.02 -5.57
N GLU A 651 -36.03 14.51 -5.89
CA GLU A 651 -36.64 14.40 -7.20
C GLU A 651 -36.60 15.77 -7.89
N THR A 652 -36.20 15.84 -9.16
CA THR A 652 -36.25 17.07 -9.96
C THR A 652 -37.30 17.02 -11.06
N LYS A 653 -37.71 18.20 -11.50
CA LYS A 653 -38.60 18.41 -12.66
C LYS A 653 -37.90 19.27 -13.72
N PRO A 654 -38.21 19.08 -15.02
CA PRO A 654 -39.00 17.97 -15.59
C PRO A 654 -38.26 16.62 -15.52
N GLY A 655 -38.96 15.52 -15.83
CA GLY A 655 -38.35 14.19 -15.99
C GLY A 655 -38.37 13.27 -14.76
N ASN A 656 -38.84 13.75 -13.60
CA ASN A 656 -38.95 13.00 -12.34
C ASN A 656 -37.65 12.25 -12.00
N ALA A 657 -36.53 12.96 -12.16
CA ALA A 657 -35.22 12.42 -11.96
C ALA A 657 -34.92 12.31 -10.47
N LYS A 658 -34.54 11.12 -10.00
CA LYS A 658 -34.20 10.88 -8.61
C LYS A 658 -32.68 10.87 -8.46
N PHE A 659 -32.17 11.78 -7.65
CA PHE A 659 -30.74 11.92 -7.36
C PHE A 659 -30.46 11.67 -5.90
N GLU A 660 -29.40 10.91 -5.63
CA GLU A 660 -28.83 10.71 -4.30
C GLU A 660 -27.47 11.41 -4.23
N ALA A 661 -27.23 12.18 -3.18
CA ALA A 661 -25.94 12.82 -2.93
C ALA A 661 -25.64 12.96 -1.44
N THR A 662 -24.36 12.99 -1.09
CA THR A 662 -23.89 13.31 0.26
C THR A 662 -23.56 14.80 0.33
N ILE A 663 -24.06 15.49 1.35
CA ILE A 663 -23.82 16.91 1.58
C ILE A 663 -23.07 17.06 2.90
N HIS A 664 -21.87 17.64 2.82
CA HIS A 664 -21.12 18.08 3.97
C HIS A 664 -21.63 19.46 4.41
N TYR A 665 -21.94 19.59 5.71
CA TYR A 665 -22.40 20.84 6.31
C TYR A 665 -21.41 21.28 7.38
N SER A 666 -20.64 22.30 7.07
CA SER A 666 -19.59 22.83 7.94
C SER A 666 -20.16 23.69 9.07
N SER A 667 -19.36 23.92 10.12
CA SER A 667 -19.73 24.75 11.28
C SER A 667 -19.94 26.23 10.92
N ASP A 668 -19.31 26.71 9.86
CA ASP A 668 -19.50 28.06 9.28
C ASP A 668 -20.75 28.17 8.38
N SER A 669 -21.58 27.13 8.33
CA SER A 669 -22.75 27.00 7.44
C SER A 669 -22.43 26.93 5.94
N SER A 670 -21.17 26.67 5.56
CA SER A 670 -20.85 26.28 4.20
C SER A 670 -21.37 24.87 3.89
N MET A 671 -21.81 24.67 2.65
CA MET A 671 -22.36 23.40 2.16
C MET A 671 -21.60 22.96 0.92
N GLU A 672 -21.10 21.73 0.96
CA GLU A 672 -20.44 21.10 -0.18
C GLU A 672 -21.10 19.76 -0.50
N VAL A 673 -21.44 19.54 -1.76
CA VAL A 673 -21.85 18.22 -2.24
C VAL A 673 -20.59 17.36 -2.38
N SER A 674 -20.44 16.37 -1.53
CA SER A 674 -19.30 15.45 -1.49
C SER A 674 -19.50 14.26 -2.43
N GLY A 675 -18.44 13.89 -3.15
CA GLY A 675 -18.46 12.74 -4.06
C GLY A 675 -19.26 12.97 -5.35
N GLU A 676 -19.65 11.88 -6.02
CA GLU A 676 -20.47 11.93 -7.24
C GLU A 676 -21.97 11.92 -6.89
N ILE A 677 -22.77 12.65 -7.68
CA ILE A 677 -24.23 12.68 -7.57
C ILE A 677 -24.79 11.48 -8.34
N SER A 678 -25.47 10.57 -7.65
CA SER A 678 -25.95 9.33 -8.25
C SER A 678 -27.38 9.49 -8.79
N ARG A 679 -27.60 9.11 -10.05
CA ARG A 679 -28.95 8.99 -10.64
C ARG A 679 -29.51 7.61 -10.31
N ILE A 680 -30.53 7.54 -9.44
CA ILE A 680 -31.03 6.26 -8.89
C ILE A 680 -32.26 5.70 -9.62
N ASN A 681 -32.74 6.38 -10.67
CA ASN A 681 -33.79 5.86 -11.56
C ASN A 681 -33.41 6.00 -13.04
N ARG A 682 -33.97 5.11 -13.88
CA ARG A 682 -33.69 5.06 -15.33
C ARG A 682 -34.04 6.40 -16.00
N TYR A 683 -33.16 6.90 -16.86
CA TYR A 683 -33.34 8.17 -17.59
C TYR A 683 -33.71 7.98 -19.07
N GLY A 684 -33.47 6.80 -19.67
CA GLY A 684 -33.96 6.48 -21.02
C GLY A 684 -33.52 7.49 -22.09
N ASN A 685 -34.49 8.01 -22.86
CA ASN A 685 -34.28 9.01 -23.90
C ASN A 685 -34.26 10.46 -23.40
N GLN A 686 -34.35 10.70 -22.07
CA GLN A 686 -34.40 12.05 -21.50
C GLN A 686 -33.17 12.90 -21.82
N SER A 687 -32.02 12.30 -22.15
CA SER A 687 -30.74 12.99 -22.33
C SER A 687 -30.13 12.82 -23.74
N GLU A 688 -30.94 12.53 -24.76
CA GLU A 688 -30.46 12.22 -26.13
C GLU A 688 -29.77 13.40 -26.84
N CYS A 689 -30.16 14.63 -26.51
CA CYS A 689 -29.60 15.87 -27.05
C CYS A 689 -28.12 16.10 -26.73
N ILE A 690 -27.54 15.38 -25.75
CA ILE A 690 -26.12 15.49 -25.41
C ILE A 690 -25.40 14.15 -25.60
N ASN A 691 -24.14 14.20 -26.04
CA ASN A 691 -23.30 12.99 -26.21
C ASN A 691 -22.24 12.81 -25.11
N VAL A 692 -22.21 13.69 -24.11
CA VAL A 692 -21.28 13.60 -22.99
C VAL A 692 -21.79 12.57 -21.98
N LYS A 693 -21.22 11.34 -22.02
CA LYS A 693 -21.67 10.18 -21.20
C LYS A 693 -21.91 10.53 -19.73
N LYS A 694 -20.96 11.20 -19.06
CA LYS A 694 -21.08 11.56 -17.63
C LYS A 694 -22.24 12.52 -17.34
N LEU A 695 -22.58 13.40 -18.28
CA LEU A 695 -23.65 14.39 -18.09
C LEU A 695 -25.04 13.88 -18.48
N LYS A 696 -25.13 12.75 -19.19
CA LYS A 696 -26.41 12.11 -19.54
C LYS A 696 -27.27 11.76 -18.32
N LEU A 697 -26.64 11.44 -17.20
CA LEU A 697 -27.33 11.13 -15.94
C LEU A 697 -28.16 12.31 -15.41
N TYR A 698 -27.74 13.54 -15.74
CA TYR A 698 -28.29 14.78 -15.21
C TYR A 698 -29.21 15.50 -16.20
N CYS A 699 -28.89 15.46 -17.51
CA CYS A 699 -29.61 16.26 -18.50
C CYS A 699 -31.03 15.76 -18.78
N PHE A 700 -31.97 16.69 -18.85
CA PHE A 700 -33.27 16.51 -19.48
C PHE A 700 -33.34 17.42 -20.71
N CYS A 701 -33.59 16.87 -21.90
CA CYS A 701 -33.58 17.64 -23.14
C CYS A 701 -34.76 18.59 -23.24
N LYS A 702 -34.51 19.77 -23.83
CA LYS A 702 -35.52 20.80 -24.09
C LYS A 702 -36.56 20.37 -25.11
#